data_AF-F7XRD9-F1
#
_entry.id   AF-F7XRD9-F1
#
_cell.length_a   1.000
_cell.length_b   1.000
_cell.length_c   1.000
_cell.angle_alpha   90.00
_cell.angle_beta   90.00
_cell.angle_gamma   90.00
#
_symmetry.space_group_name_H-M   'P 1'
#
loop_
_entity.id
_entity.type
_entity.pdbx_description
1 polymer ?
#
loop_
_entity_poly.entity_id
_entity_poly.type
_entity_poly.pdbx_seq_one_letter_code
_entity_poly.pdbx_strand_id
1 'polypeptide(L)'
;MTRVCRALLFVLCGIFVHAQENELHFFGPRTDVLVVFTASREAQERETRAVQQLRLLVQDFEHQTPDVSVLVAITAHDHPPVPDFVPVDRLTGTKKLISLISSYKAPIVLILDETTGPPRLHTGAHRTVCPPWLLQAVYQHLTSHHVPIRYWDFDTILHRLGWLHEDPRHALYIKEHIPAVRMENSSYPPGALHTLPALLTQVYSEEWDTHYVSVSYGGTLYLIREQFFVILILGAVITLLLSLAIFSFLSDSRKRHYWNTILAMWWLPAILGVLSVCSVFVATQLTALFFLIRFGTHTSTGALPLLALIVKHSIAIALSCVCMANSKTIRDSMLHNGFIGGYLASTLCLLYAVLFSVIDFSLSAVFALEYALSLVFFSAQRKTTRRLMLAMMFLLFAPFLYAYLKNSAVTAPLSFHQSNVFFALGCVPFMLFMLTLFFEREKSHPRIPFIRRRNLLLSGALLTVLVINGVLWSVSLSSTRIPQEITACYRISERGLTLSLHSPLPIPRRIRARTYARLSTAEIQKAQDHLQISMDSRSYFGGRINVLEVRSQLRAQAIELRITSPHGTAAYEADRPFTRLEQGSVVRFISQARPPLPFTVTFSGDQNSAMQVQATVWTYDNPLQDAPPVMQDTTVRFIPMFELTRDVLFPSPSSQGVHAAPEKNACIRDETVPNLQE
;
A
#
# COMPACT_ATOMS: atom_id res chain seq x y z
N MET A 1 20.37 46.84 32.51
CA MET A 1 20.87 45.75 31.63
C MET A 1 20.16 44.39 31.80
N THR A 2 19.29 44.17 32.78
CA THR A 2 18.76 42.82 33.10
C THR A 2 17.44 42.42 32.39
N ARG A 3 16.65 43.36 31.87
CA ARG A 3 15.40 43.06 31.14
C ARG A 3 15.61 42.79 29.66
N VAL A 4 16.57 43.48 29.02
CA VAL A 4 16.91 43.29 27.60
C VAL A 4 17.60 41.94 27.39
N CYS A 5 18.49 41.51 28.29
CA CYS A 5 19.10 40.17 28.21
C CYS A 5 18.07 39.03 28.40
N ARG A 6 17.04 39.20 29.23
CA ARG A 6 15.98 38.17 29.38
C ARG A 6 15.05 38.11 28.17
N ALA A 7 14.72 39.25 27.57
CA ALA A 7 13.97 39.29 26.32
C ALA A 7 14.79 38.71 25.16
N LEU A 8 16.10 39.01 25.08
CA LEU A 8 16.98 38.41 24.08
C LEU A 8 17.14 36.90 24.28
N LEU A 9 17.22 36.41 25.52
CA LEU A 9 17.29 34.97 25.82
C LEU A 9 15.99 34.23 25.46
N PHE A 10 14.82 34.86 25.68
CA PHE A 10 13.52 34.30 25.27
C PHE A 10 13.34 34.32 23.74
N VAL A 11 13.87 35.33 23.05
CA VAL A 11 13.84 35.42 21.59
C VAL A 11 14.88 34.48 20.95
N LEU A 12 16.05 34.28 21.57
CA LEU A 12 17.07 33.32 21.13
C LEU A 12 16.67 31.85 21.39
N CYS A 13 15.93 31.56 22.47
CA CYS A 13 15.32 30.24 22.66
C CYS A 13 14.13 29.98 21.71
N GLY A 14 13.51 31.03 21.15
CA GLY A 14 12.38 30.91 20.23
C GLY A 14 12.72 30.49 18.79
N ILE A 15 14.00 30.37 18.43
CA ILE A 15 14.46 30.05 17.06
C ILE A 15 15.12 28.66 16.98
N PHE A 16 15.14 27.89 18.06
CA PHE A 16 15.40 26.44 17.91
C PHE A 16 14.19 25.81 17.24
N VAL A 17 14.30 25.60 15.93
CA VAL A 17 13.53 24.59 15.19
C VAL A 17 13.80 23.27 15.91
N HIS A 18 12.97 22.95 16.90
CA HIS A 18 13.00 21.65 17.57
C HIS A 18 12.80 20.61 16.49
N ALA A 19 13.82 19.80 16.24
CA ALA A 19 13.63 18.54 15.53
C ALA A 19 12.52 17.80 16.29
N GLN A 20 11.39 17.55 15.63
CA GLN A 20 10.22 16.97 16.30
C GLN A 20 10.53 15.52 16.64
N GLU A 21 10.70 15.25 17.93
CA GLU A 21 10.85 13.89 18.44
C GLU A 21 9.49 13.28 18.80
N ASN A 22 9.46 11.96 18.99
CA ASN A 22 8.27 11.28 19.47
C ASN A 22 7.98 11.74 20.91
N GLU A 23 6.74 12.13 21.20
CA GLU A 23 6.30 12.40 22.57
C GLU A 23 5.84 11.07 23.20
N LEU A 24 6.44 10.68 24.33
CA LEU A 24 6.21 9.39 24.99
C LEU A 24 5.81 9.62 26.45
N HIS A 25 4.66 9.08 26.85
CA HIS A 25 4.13 9.17 28.22
C HIS A 25 3.85 7.77 28.77
N PHE A 26 4.52 7.39 29.86
CA PHE A 26 4.38 6.08 30.49
C PHE A 26 3.52 6.18 31.76
N PHE A 27 2.60 5.24 31.94
CA PHE A 27 1.69 5.17 33.08
C PHE A 27 1.58 3.75 33.64
N GLY A 28 1.28 3.65 34.93
CA GLY A 28 1.06 2.39 35.65
C GLY A 28 2.34 1.62 36.03
N PRO A 29 2.20 0.48 36.73
CA PRO A 29 3.33 -0.37 37.09
C PRO A 29 3.89 -1.08 35.87
N ARG A 30 5.22 -1.30 35.82
CA ARG A 30 5.87 -2.09 34.76
C ARG A 30 5.42 -3.55 34.84
N THR A 31 4.58 -3.97 33.89
CA THR A 31 4.05 -5.33 33.71
C THR A 31 4.58 -5.92 32.40
N ASP A 32 4.50 -7.25 32.27
CA ASP A 32 4.94 -7.96 31.06
C ASP A 32 4.13 -7.57 29.82
N VAL A 33 2.84 -7.26 30.01
CA VAL A 33 1.92 -6.76 28.98
C VAL A 33 1.94 -5.24 28.98
N LEU A 34 2.26 -4.63 27.84
CA LEU A 34 2.27 -3.18 27.63
C LEU A 34 1.20 -2.81 26.60
N VAL A 35 0.25 -1.95 26.97
CA VAL A 35 -0.75 -1.40 26.03
C VAL A 35 -0.28 -0.04 25.52
N VAL A 36 -0.14 0.09 24.21
CA VAL A 36 0.39 1.28 23.54
C VAL A 36 -0.72 1.96 22.74
N PHE A 37 -1.03 3.21 23.05
CA PHE A 37 -1.85 4.06 22.19
C PHE A 37 -0.94 4.96 21.36
N THR A 38 -1.10 4.95 20.04
CA THR A 38 -0.26 5.75 19.15
C THR A 38 -1.05 6.53 18.12
N ALA A 39 -0.66 7.76 17.86
CA ALA A 39 -1.16 8.57 16.74
C ALA A 39 0.00 9.32 16.10
N SER A 40 -0.08 9.54 14.79
CA SER A 40 0.91 10.36 14.08
C SER A 40 0.48 11.82 14.07
N ARG A 41 1.44 12.72 14.29
CA ARG A 41 1.24 14.14 14.06
C ARG A 41 1.22 14.40 12.55
N GLU A 42 0.12 14.96 12.05
CA GLU A 42 0.07 15.37 10.65
C GLU A 42 1.06 16.51 10.36
N ALA A 43 1.47 16.53 9.10
CA ALA A 43 2.50 17.41 8.61
C ALA A 43 2.15 18.91 8.59
N GLN A 44 0.90 19.32 8.80
CA GLN A 44 0.51 20.74 8.77
C GLN A 44 0.62 21.44 10.13
N GLU A 45 1.27 20.85 11.14
CA GLU A 45 1.37 21.40 12.51
C GLU A 45 0.03 21.63 13.21
N ARG A 46 -1.09 21.28 12.55
CA ARG A 46 -2.39 21.18 13.18
C ARG A 46 -2.46 19.87 13.92
N GLU A 47 -2.77 19.94 15.21
CA GLU A 47 -3.06 18.75 15.99
C GLU A 47 -4.29 18.08 15.40
N THR A 48 -4.09 16.86 14.91
CA THR A 48 -5.18 15.99 14.51
C THR A 48 -6.07 15.71 15.72
N ARG A 49 -7.34 15.43 15.48
CA ARG A 49 -8.27 14.99 16.53
C ARG A 49 -7.72 13.76 17.26
N ALA A 50 -7.08 12.83 16.55
CA ALA A 50 -6.43 11.67 17.15
C ALA A 50 -5.35 12.08 18.18
N VAL A 51 -4.50 13.06 17.85
CA VAL A 51 -3.48 13.59 18.78
C VAL A 51 -4.13 14.31 19.96
N GLN A 52 -5.19 15.10 19.72
CA GLN A 52 -5.93 15.77 20.80
C GLN A 52 -6.57 14.76 21.76
N GLN A 53 -7.11 13.66 21.25
CA GLN A 53 -7.67 12.60 22.07
C GLN A 53 -6.60 11.89 22.91
N LEU A 54 -5.42 11.62 22.35
CA LEU A 54 -4.32 11.07 23.13
C LEU A 54 -3.85 12.02 24.23
N ARG A 55 -3.87 13.33 24.00
CA ARG A 55 -3.54 14.33 25.03
C ARG A 55 -4.59 14.39 26.14
N LEU A 56 -5.88 14.28 25.80
CA LEU A 56 -6.94 14.14 26.81
C LEU A 56 -6.77 12.85 27.62
N LEU A 57 -6.44 11.73 26.95
CA LEU A 57 -6.18 10.46 27.62
C LEU A 57 -4.96 10.53 28.56
N VAL A 58 -3.91 11.25 28.16
CA VAL A 58 -2.74 11.56 29.02
C VAL A 58 -3.19 12.31 30.27
N GLN A 59 -4.00 13.35 30.12
CA GLN A 59 -4.53 14.11 31.27
C GLN A 59 -5.36 13.21 32.19
N ASP A 60 -6.22 12.35 31.63
CA ASP A 60 -7.04 11.42 32.41
C ASP A 60 -6.16 10.43 33.20
N PHE A 61 -5.12 9.85 32.58
CA PHE A 61 -4.20 8.93 33.27
C PHE A 61 -3.28 9.62 34.28
N GLU A 62 -2.99 10.91 34.13
CA GLU A 62 -2.30 11.70 35.16
C GLU A 62 -3.17 11.87 36.42
N HIS A 63 -4.49 11.97 36.26
CA HIS A 63 -5.43 12.11 37.38
C HIS A 63 -5.76 10.75 38.00
N GLN A 64 -5.92 9.72 37.18
CA GLN A 64 -6.23 8.36 37.58
C GLN A 64 -5.25 7.38 36.91
N THR A 65 -4.19 7.04 37.63
CA THR A 65 -3.18 6.12 37.11
C THR A 65 -3.76 4.72 36.90
N PRO A 66 -3.57 4.10 35.72
CA PRO A 66 -4.04 2.75 35.45
C PRO A 66 -3.23 1.71 36.23
N ASP A 67 -3.87 0.61 36.62
CA ASP A 67 -3.24 -0.52 37.31
C ASP A 67 -2.38 -1.42 36.38
N VAL A 68 -2.30 -1.08 35.10
CA VAL A 68 -1.59 -1.82 34.04
C VAL A 68 -0.58 -0.91 33.35
N SER A 69 0.46 -1.49 32.73
CA SER A 69 1.42 -0.72 31.92
C SER A 69 0.76 -0.13 30.68
N VAL A 70 0.74 1.20 30.60
CA VAL A 70 0.25 1.93 29.43
C VAL A 70 1.31 2.89 28.92
N LEU A 71 1.49 2.92 27.60
CA LEU A 71 2.30 3.92 26.90
C LEU A 71 1.40 4.71 25.94
N VAL A 72 1.37 6.03 26.09
CA VAL A 72 0.77 6.92 25.10
C VAL A 72 1.90 7.56 24.30
N ALA A 73 1.91 7.33 22.99
CA ALA A 73 2.94 7.79 22.07
C ALA A 73 2.35 8.68 20.96
N ILE A 74 2.95 9.84 20.73
CA ILE A 74 2.66 10.67 19.56
C ILE A 74 3.88 10.63 18.66
N THR A 75 3.76 9.96 17.52
CA THR A 75 4.87 9.77 16.59
C THR A 75 5.04 10.97 15.67
N ALA A 76 6.29 11.33 15.41
CA ALA A 76 6.66 12.41 14.50
C ALA A 76 7.20 11.86 13.17
N HIS A 77 7.09 12.65 12.10
CA HIS A 77 7.69 12.35 10.79
C HIS A 77 7.20 11.07 10.08
N ASP A 78 6.04 10.51 10.44
CA ASP A 78 5.53 9.30 9.77
C ASP A 78 4.90 9.60 8.40
N HIS A 79 4.14 10.69 8.29
CA HIS A 79 3.46 11.13 7.06
C HIS A 79 3.95 12.51 6.66
N PRO A 80 5.09 12.63 5.97
CA PRO A 80 5.60 13.92 5.60
C PRO A 80 4.71 14.59 4.54
N PRO A 81 4.59 15.93 4.52
CA PRO A 81 3.73 16.65 3.57
C PRO A 81 4.44 16.74 2.22
N VAL A 82 5.00 15.66 1.70
CA VAL A 82 5.75 15.66 0.45
C VAL A 82 5.18 14.59 -0.48
N PRO A 83 5.12 14.87 -1.80
CA PRO A 83 4.72 13.88 -2.79
C PRO A 83 5.57 12.61 -2.72
N ASP A 84 5.01 11.48 -3.18
CA ASP A 84 5.66 10.16 -3.16
C ASP A 84 6.97 10.06 -3.95
N PHE A 85 7.16 10.92 -4.95
CA PHE A 85 8.41 10.96 -5.72
C PHE A 85 9.56 11.66 -4.99
N VAL A 86 9.30 12.40 -3.90
CA VAL A 86 10.34 13.08 -3.12
C VAL A 86 10.99 12.07 -2.18
N PRO A 87 12.33 11.89 -2.25
CA PRO A 87 13.03 10.92 -1.42
C PRO A 87 13.17 11.44 0.01
N VAL A 88 12.42 10.84 0.91
CA VAL A 88 12.41 11.13 2.36
C VAL A 88 12.36 9.82 3.11
N ASP A 89 13.10 9.71 4.21
CA ASP A 89 12.91 8.59 5.14
C ASP A 89 11.57 8.76 5.87
N ARG A 90 10.58 7.95 5.47
CA ARG A 90 9.23 7.94 6.02
C ARG A 90 9.14 6.99 7.20
N LEU A 91 8.16 7.21 8.08
CA LEU A 91 7.82 6.31 9.21
C LEU A 91 8.92 6.22 10.27
N THR A 92 9.78 7.23 10.38
CA THR A 92 10.91 7.24 11.31
C THR A 92 10.44 7.25 12.76
N GLY A 93 9.36 7.97 13.06
CA GLY A 93 8.74 7.98 14.39
C GLY A 93 8.22 6.61 14.79
N THR A 94 7.46 5.96 13.92
CA THR A 94 6.96 4.59 14.14
C THR A 94 8.11 3.58 14.30
N LYS A 95 9.15 3.62 13.45
CA LYS A 95 10.33 2.73 13.58
C LYS A 95 11.02 2.89 14.95
N LYS A 96 11.21 4.13 15.40
CA LYS A 96 11.78 4.41 16.74
C LYS A 96 10.89 3.87 17.86
N LEU A 97 9.58 4.07 17.76
CA LEU A 97 8.63 3.55 18.76
C LEU A 97 8.67 2.02 18.81
N ILE A 98 8.71 1.34 17.66
CA ILE A 98 8.84 -0.12 17.57
C ILE A 98 10.10 -0.61 18.28
N SER A 99 11.25 0.03 18.06
CA SER A 99 12.51 -0.35 18.72
C SER A 99 12.48 -0.19 20.25
N LEU A 100 11.61 0.68 20.76
CA LEU A 100 11.41 0.89 22.20
C LEU A 100 10.51 -0.22 22.79
N ILE A 101 9.36 -0.47 22.14
CA ILE A 101 8.35 -1.41 22.65
C ILE A 101 8.74 -2.87 22.45
N SER A 102 9.63 -3.18 21.50
CA SER A 102 10.14 -4.54 21.28
C SER A 102 10.95 -5.10 22.46
N SER A 103 11.34 -4.23 23.40
CA SER A 103 11.97 -4.66 24.66
C SER A 103 10.98 -5.32 25.64
N TYR A 104 9.67 -5.15 25.45
CA TYR A 104 8.63 -5.74 26.30
C TYR A 104 8.25 -7.13 25.78
N LYS A 105 7.84 -8.02 26.69
CA LYS A 105 7.45 -9.40 26.35
C LYS A 105 6.15 -9.45 25.54
N ALA A 106 5.17 -8.61 25.89
CA ALA A 106 3.83 -8.64 25.29
C ALA A 106 3.28 -7.22 24.99
N PRO A 107 3.85 -6.49 24.00
CA PRO A 107 3.31 -5.21 23.58
C PRO A 107 2.02 -5.37 22.75
N ILE A 108 1.01 -4.54 23.00
CA ILE A 108 -0.24 -4.45 22.22
C ILE A 108 -0.38 -3.01 21.73
N VAL A 109 -0.64 -2.80 20.43
CA VAL A 109 -0.65 -1.45 19.85
C VAL A 109 -2.03 -1.08 19.30
N LEU A 110 -2.50 0.12 19.65
CA LEU A 110 -3.72 0.71 19.16
C LEU A 110 -3.39 2.00 18.42
N ILE A 111 -3.57 1.99 17.10
CA ILE A 111 -3.24 3.12 16.22
C ILE A 111 -4.49 3.95 16.02
N LEU A 112 -4.49 5.20 16.50
CA LEU A 112 -5.57 6.15 16.25
C LEU A 112 -5.25 6.96 14.99
N ASP A 113 -6.22 7.04 14.09
CA ASP A 113 -6.07 7.73 12.81
C ASP A 113 -7.26 8.66 12.53
N GLU A 114 -6.97 9.81 11.93
CA GLU A 114 -8.00 10.77 11.53
C GLU A 114 -8.36 10.58 10.06
N THR A 115 -9.65 10.32 9.80
CA THR A 115 -10.20 10.31 8.44
C THR A 115 -11.49 11.12 8.43
N THR A 116 -12.12 11.34 7.28
CA THR A 116 -13.41 12.09 7.19
C THR A 116 -14.64 11.18 7.26
N GLY A 117 -14.46 9.87 7.47
CA GLY A 117 -15.51 8.85 7.40
C GLY A 117 -16.11 8.45 8.75
N PRO A 118 -17.14 7.58 8.81
CA PRO A 118 -17.57 7.00 10.09
C PRO A 118 -16.44 6.19 10.74
N PRO A 119 -16.49 5.94 12.06
CA PRO A 119 -15.47 5.17 12.72
C PRO A 119 -15.30 3.78 12.16
N ARG A 120 -14.05 3.35 11.97
CA ARG A 120 -13.72 2.06 11.37
C ARG A 120 -12.58 1.38 12.10
N LEU A 121 -12.63 0.06 12.12
CA LEU A 121 -11.53 -0.78 12.60
C LEU A 121 -10.88 -1.48 11.41
N HIS A 122 -9.56 -1.36 11.33
CA HIS A 122 -8.73 -2.06 10.35
C HIS A 122 -7.88 -3.10 11.06
N THR A 123 -7.93 -4.32 10.56
CA THR A 123 -7.50 -5.50 11.28
C THR A 123 -6.28 -6.17 10.69
N GLY A 124 -5.79 -5.73 9.54
CA GLY A 124 -4.64 -6.36 8.92
C GLY A 124 -3.77 -5.42 8.12
N ALA A 125 -2.52 -5.83 8.00
CA ALA A 125 -1.50 -5.24 7.16
C ALA A 125 -0.41 -6.31 6.93
N HIS A 126 0.45 -6.10 5.94
CA HIS A 126 1.47 -7.03 5.48
C HIS A 126 0.99 -8.48 5.28
N ARG A 127 -0.12 -8.68 4.55
CA ARG A 127 -0.70 -10.03 4.31
C ARG A 127 -1.02 -10.84 5.57
N THR A 128 -1.17 -10.16 6.70
CA THR A 128 -1.42 -10.76 8.00
C THR A 128 -2.45 -9.92 8.74
N VAL A 129 -3.05 -10.49 9.78
CA VAL A 129 -4.14 -9.86 10.52
C VAL A 129 -3.84 -9.90 12.02
N CYS A 130 -4.40 -8.95 12.75
CA CYS A 130 -4.37 -8.91 14.19
C CYS A 130 -5.04 -10.16 14.79
N PRO A 131 -4.65 -10.60 15.99
CA PRO A 131 -5.25 -11.75 16.64
C PRO A 131 -6.77 -11.59 16.87
N PRO A 132 -7.54 -12.69 16.85
CA PRO A 132 -8.99 -12.64 17.02
C PRO A 132 -9.41 -12.07 18.38
N TRP A 133 -8.66 -12.38 19.44
CA TRP A 133 -8.94 -11.90 20.79
C TRP A 133 -8.85 -10.37 20.89
N LEU A 134 -7.88 -9.76 20.22
CA LEU A 134 -7.67 -8.31 20.22
C LEU A 134 -8.81 -7.60 19.49
N LEU A 135 -9.14 -8.09 18.28
CA LEU A 135 -10.23 -7.56 17.49
C LEU A 135 -11.57 -7.67 18.24
N GLN A 136 -11.85 -8.84 18.82
CA GLN A 136 -13.09 -9.08 19.56
C GLN A 136 -13.22 -8.14 20.75
N ALA A 137 -12.17 -8.04 21.57
CA ALA A 137 -12.15 -7.20 22.76
C ALA A 137 -12.37 -5.72 22.39
N VAL A 138 -11.62 -5.19 21.42
CA VAL A 138 -11.75 -3.79 20.97
C VAL A 138 -13.14 -3.52 20.38
N TYR A 139 -13.63 -4.38 19.49
CA TYR A 139 -14.93 -4.19 18.84
C TYR A 139 -16.09 -4.21 19.85
N GLN A 140 -16.13 -5.22 20.73
CA GLN A 140 -17.19 -5.37 21.73
C GLN A 140 -17.12 -4.23 22.76
N HIS A 141 -15.92 -3.86 23.22
CA HIS A 141 -15.73 -2.78 24.19
C HIS A 141 -16.25 -1.45 23.66
N LEU A 142 -15.87 -1.09 22.44
CA LEU A 142 -16.31 0.16 21.84
C LEU A 142 -17.81 0.15 21.48
N THR A 143 -18.36 -1.00 21.08
CA THR A 143 -19.80 -1.13 20.83
C THR A 143 -20.63 -1.00 22.12
N SER A 144 -20.13 -1.53 23.25
CA SER A 144 -20.77 -1.36 24.56
C SER A 144 -20.81 0.10 25.03
N HIS A 145 -19.81 0.89 24.61
CA HIS A 145 -19.75 2.34 24.83
C HIS A 145 -20.54 3.14 23.78
N HIS A 146 -21.43 2.48 23.03
CA HIS A 146 -22.31 3.09 22.02
C HIS A 146 -21.55 3.82 20.89
N VAL A 147 -20.31 3.40 20.58
CA VAL A 147 -19.57 3.91 19.43
C VAL A 147 -20.04 3.17 18.17
N PRO A 148 -20.61 3.85 17.14
CA PRO A 148 -21.17 3.20 15.96
C PRO A 148 -20.08 2.78 14.97
N ILE A 149 -19.28 1.79 15.35
CA ILE A 149 -18.15 1.30 14.56
C ILE A 149 -18.65 0.57 13.32
N ARG A 150 -18.09 0.93 12.16
CA ARG A 150 -18.21 0.14 10.95
C ARG A 150 -17.05 -0.82 10.85
N TYR A 151 -17.37 -2.10 10.91
CA TYR A 151 -16.48 -3.18 10.52
C TYR A 151 -16.93 -3.74 9.17
N TRP A 152 -15.98 -4.09 8.31
CA TRP A 152 -16.28 -4.72 7.03
C TRP A 152 -15.99 -6.22 7.16
N ASP A 153 -17.06 -7.00 7.04
CA ASP A 153 -16.95 -8.45 7.10
C ASP A 153 -16.04 -8.95 5.97
N PHE A 154 -15.28 -10.00 6.25
CA PHE A 154 -14.32 -10.61 5.32
C PHE A 154 -13.08 -9.77 4.97
N ASP A 155 -12.90 -8.57 5.54
CA ASP A 155 -11.67 -7.78 5.35
C ASP A 155 -10.41 -8.54 5.78
N THR A 156 -10.50 -9.37 6.82
CA THR A 156 -9.37 -10.21 7.27
C THR A 156 -8.82 -11.11 6.16
N ILE A 157 -9.70 -11.67 5.33
CA ILE A 157 -9.30 -12.52 4.19
C ILE A 157 -8.66 -11.66 3.11
N LEU A 158 -9.24 -10.50 2.81
CA LEU A 158 -8.70 -9.59 1.79
C LEU A 158 -7.32 -9.05 2.17
N HIS A 159 -7.08 -8.79 3.45
CA HIS A 159 -5.77 -8.44 3.98
C HIS A 159 -4.77 -9.58 3.77
N ARG A 160 -5.10 -10.83 4.14
CA ARG A 160 -4.20 -11.98 3.96
C ARG A 160 -3.86 -12.27 2.50
N LEU A 161 -4.82 -12.08 1.60
CA LEU A 161 -4.59 -12.16 0.16
C LEU A 161 -3.71 -11.02 -0.39
N GLY A 162 -3.44 -9.99 0.41
CA GLY A 162 -2.72 -8.79 -0.01
C GLY A 162 -3.48 -7.98 -1.05
N TRP A 163 -4.82 -8.02 -0.99
CA TRP A 163 -5.68 -7.32 -1.94
C TRP A 163 -6.12 -5.95 -1.43
N LEU A 164 -5.88 -5.62 -0.16
CA LEU A 164 -6.11 -4.29 0.38
C LEU A 164 -4.80 -3.50 0.39
N HIS A 165 -4.87 -2.19 0.12
CA HIS A 165 -3.78 -1.26 0.39
C HIS A 165 -3.69 -1.08 1.90
N GLU A 166 -2.48 -1.20 2.41
CA GLU A 166 -2.21 -1.31 3.84
C GLU A 166 -1.60 0.02 4.31
N ASP A 167 -2.02 0.51 5.48
CA ASP A 167 -1.31 1.63 6.12
C ASP A 167 0.10 1.14 6.46
N PRO A 168 1.15 1.77 5.92
CA PRO A 168 2.51 1.30 6.14
C PRO A 168 2.95 1.36 7.61
N ARG A 169 2.33 2.19 8.46
CA ARG A 169 2.55 2.15 9.93
C ARG A 169 2.05 0.85 10.53
N HIS A 170 0.81 0.46 10.19
CA HIS A 170 0.20 -0.79 10.67
C HIS A 170 1.01 -2.00 10.19
N ALA A 171 1.47 -1.97 8.95
CA ALA A 171 2.33 -3.02 8.38
C ALA A 171 3.64 -3.21 9.17
N LEU A 172 4.26 -2.14 9.67
CA LEU A 172 5.50 -2.24 10.44
C LEU A 172 5.30 -2.98 11.77
N TYR A 173 4.22 -2.70 12.51
CA TYR A 173 3.94 -3.42 13.77
C TYR A 173 3.67 -4.90 13.54
N ILE A 174 2.83 -5.22 12.54
CA ILE A 174 2.49 -6.61 12.25
C ILE A 174 3.71 -7.38 11.75
N LYS A 175 4.59 -6.75 10.95
CA LYS A 175 5.86 -7.35 10.50
C LYS A 175 6.77 -7.75 11.66
N GLU A 176 6.87 -6.91 12.69
CA GLU A 176 7.66 -7.17 13.90
C GLU A 176 6.92 -8.07 14.91
N HIS A 177 5.82 -8.73 14.49
CA HIS A 177 5.03 -9.64 15.33
C HIS A 177 4.48 -8.95 16.59
N ILE A 178 4.04 -7.69 16.43
CA ILE A 178 3.36 -6.93 17.49
C ILE A 178 1.86 -6.85 17.14
N PRO A 179 0.96 -7.36 17.99
CA PRO A 179 -0.47 -7.32 17.74
C PRO A 179 -0.97 -5.87 17.74
N ALA A 180 -1.45 -5.42 16.58
CA ALA A 180 -1.86 -4.05 16.36
C ALA A 180 -3.23 -3.92 15.68
N VAL A 181 -4.07 -3.00 16.15
CA VAL A 181 -5.35 -2.63 15.53
C VAL A 181 -5.37 -1.14 15.23
N ARG A 182 -5.83 -0.78 14.03
CA ARG A 182 -6.00 0.61 13.62
C ARG A 182 -7.46 1.05 13.73
N MET A 183 -7.66 2.22 14.32
CA MET A 183 -8.92 2.79 14.73
C MET A 183 -9.09 4.15 14.04
N GLU A 184 -9.95 4.22 13.02
CA GLU A 184 -10.18 5.44 12.24
C GLU A 184 -11.38 6.24 12.77
N ASN A 185 -11.27 7.57 12.69
CA ASN A 185 -12.32 8.59 12.79
C ASN A 185 -13.55 8.27 13.67
N SER A 186 -13.32 8.09 14.96
CA SER A 186 -14.30 8.57 15.93
C SER A 186 -13.61 9.37 16.99
N SER A 187 -14.32 10.39 17.45
CA SER A 187 -14.14 10.90 18.80
C SER A 187 -14.51 9.79 19.79
N TYR A 188 -13.60 8.84 20.02
CA TYR A 188 -13.76 7.81 21.06
C TYR A 188 -14.02 8.49 22.42
N PRO A 189 -15.06 8.08 23.16
CA PRO A 189 -15.29 8.61 24.50
C PRO A 189 -14.05 8.38 25.37
N PRO A 190 -13.58 9.37 26.16
CA PRO A 190 -12.41 9.21 27.00
C PRO A 190 -12.53 7.99 27.93
N GLY A 191 -13.71 7.77 28.52
CA GLY A 191 -13.99 6.60 29.34
C GLY A 191 -13.81 5.26 28.62
N ALA A 192 -14.13 5.20 27.32
CA ALA A 192 -13.94 4.00 26.52
C ALA A 192 -12.45 3.69 26.33
N LEU A 193 -11.60 4.70 26.08
CA LEU A 193 -10.15 4.52 25.96
C LEU A 193 -9.49 4.24 27.31
N HIS A 194 -9.96 4.86 28.40
CA HIS A 194 -9.41 4.70 29.74
C HIS A 194 -9.53 3.27 30.28
N THR A 195 -10.65 2.59 30.06
CA THR A 195 -10.89 1.22 30.57
C THR A 195 -10.31 0.11 29.68
N LEU A 196 -9.97 0.45 28.45
CA LEU A 196 -9.57 -0.52 27.42
C LEU A 196 -8.26 -1.25 27.76
N PRO A 197 -7.21 -0.61 28.33
CA PRO A 197 -5.98 -1.29 28.70
C PRO A 197 -6.18 -2.44 29.69
N ALA A 198 -6.99 -2.23 30.73
CA ALA A 198 -7.29 -3.26 31.71
C ALA A 198 -7.97 -4.49 31.08
N LEU A 199 -8.91 -4.26 30.15
CA LEU A 199 -9.56 -5.33 29.40
C LEU A 199 -8.56 -6.10 28.52
N LEU A 200 -7.68 -5.40 27.81
CA LEU A 200 -6.70 -6.03 26.92
C LEU A 200 -5.68 -6.86 27.69
N THR A 201 -5.21 -6.39 28.84
CA THR A 201 -4.30 -7.16 29.69
C THR A 201 -4.97 -8.44 30.22
N GLN A 202 -6.27 -8.42 30.50
CA GLN A 202 -7.01 -9.60 30.95
C GLN A 202 -7.24 -10.65 29.86
N VAL A 203 -7.48 -10.20 28.62
CA VAL A 203 -7.84 -11.07 27.48
C VAL A 203 -6.61 -11.49 26.65
N TYR A 204 -5.43 -10.96 26.97
CA TYR A 204 -4.20 -11.24 26.25
C TYR A 204 -3.93 -12.75 26.12
N SER A 205 -3.57 -13.16 24.90
CA SER A 205 -3.12 -14.52 24.61
C SER A 205 -1.90 -14.46 23.70
N GLU A 206 -0.91 -15.32 23.98
CA GLU A 206 0.25 -15.53 23.11
C GLU A 206 -0.15 -16.23 21.80
N GLU A 207 -1.33 -16.86 21.74
CA GLU A 207 -1.84 -17.49 20.51
C GLU A 207 -2.24 -16.42 19.47
N TRP A 208 -1.59 -16.48 18.31
CA TRP A 208 -1.90 -15.65 17.16
C TRP A 208 -2.51 -16.48 16.02
N ASP A 209 -3.81 -16.75 16.12
CA ASP A 209 -4.57 -17.31 14.99
C ASP A 209 -4.69 -16.23 13.90
N THR A 210 -4.07 -16.46 12.74
CA THR A 210 -4.16 -15.56 11.59
C THR A 210 -5.30 -15.92 10.65
N HIS A 211 -5.81 -17.16 10.65
CA HIS A 211 -6.73 -17.68 9.64
C HIS A 211 -8.19 -17.72 10.08
N TYR A 212 -8.62 -16.77 10.90
CA TYR A 212 -10.02 -16.62 11.29
C TYR A 212 -10.83 -15.78 10.29
N VAL A 213 -12.14 -16.00 10.28
CA VAL A 213 -13.12 -15.17 9.57
C VAL A 213 -13.97 -14.41 10.57
N SER A 214 -14.19 -13.14 10.29
CA SER A 214 -14.92 -12.21 11.14
C SER A 214 -16.19 -11.71 10.46
N VAL A 215 -17.32 -11.84 11.14
CA VAL A 215 -18.63 -11.37 10.67
C VAL A 215 -19.30 -10.57 11.79
N SER A 216 -19.71 -9.34 11.48
CA SER A 216 -20.44 -8.46 12.39
C SER A 216 -21.95 -8.63 12.19
N TYR A 217 -22.66 -8.94 13.26
CA TYR A 217 -24.12 -9.05 13.24
C TYR A 217 -24.72 -8.54 14.55
N GLY A 218 -25.70 -7.62 14.46
CA GLY A 218 -26.43 -7.12 15.63
C GLY A 218 -25.57 -6.44 16.70
N GLY A 219 -24.47 -5.77 16.33
CA GLY A 219 -23.54 -5.17 17.29
C GLY A 219 -22.59 -6.16 17.97
N THR A 220 -22.61 -7.42 17.57
CA THR A 220 -21.66 -8.45 18.04
C THR A 220 -20.77 -8.92 16.89
N LEU A 221 -19.51 -9.19 17.19
CA LEU A 221 -18.56 -9.76 16.25
C LEU A 221 -18.44 -11.26 16.47
N TYR A 222 -18.78 -12.05 15.45
CA TYR A 222 -18.61 -13.49 15.43
C TYR A 222 -17.31 -13.85 14.73
N LEU A 223 -16.50 -14.67 15.39
CA LEU A 223 -15.20 -15.11 14.90
C LEU A 223 -15.22 -16.63 14.69
N ILE A 224 -15.02 -17.05 13.44
CA ILE A 224 -14.85 -18.45 13.08
C ILE A 224 -13.35 -18.72 13.02
N ARG A 225 -12.84 -19.46 14.02
CA ARG A 225 -11.41 -19.78 14.17
C ARG A 225 -10.92 -20.77 13.11
N GLU A 226 -9.61 -20.82 12.93
CA GLU A 226 -8.95 -21.75 11.98
C GLU A 226 -9.36 -23.22 12.23
N GLN A 227 -9.47 -23.62 13.50
CA GLN A 227 -9.85 -24.98 13.90
C GLN A 227 -11.14 -25.48 13.23
N PHE A 228 -12.15 -24.60 13.07
CA PHE A 228 -13.39 -24.97 12.41
C PHE A 228 -13.18 -25.29 10.92
N PHE A 229 -12.37 -24.49 10.23
CA PHE A 229 -12.05 -24.73 8.82
C PHE A 229 -11.25 -26.01 8.62
N VAL A 230 -10.30 -26.29 9.51
CA VAL A 230 -9.52 -27.55 9.48
C VAL A 230 -10.45 -28.75 9.61
N ILE A 231 -11.40 -28.74 10.56
CA ILE A 231 -12.38 -29.82 10.74
C ILE A 231 -13.25 -29.98 9.47
N LEU A 232 -13.71 -28.87 8.89
CA LEU A 232 -14.55 -28.89 7.69
C LEU A 232 -13.81 -29.47 6.47
N ILE A 233 -12.55 -29.07 6.25
CA ILE A 233 -11.71 -29.59 5.16
C ILE A 233 -11.41 -31.08 5.39
N LEU A 234 -11.06 -31.47 6.61
CA LEU A 234 -10.82 -32.87 6.96
C LEU A 234 -12.05 -33.72 6.70
N GLY A 235 -13.24 -33.24 7.08
CA GLY A 235 -14.51 -33.90 6.77
C GLY A 235 -14.76 -34.06 5.26
N ALA A 236 -14.47 -33.04 4.45
CA ALA A 236 -14.58 -33.11 3.00
C ALA A 236 -13.61 -34.13 2.39
N VAL A 237 -12.35 -34.17 2.85
CA VAL A 237 -11.33 -35.13 2.41
C VAL A 237 -11.70 -36.56 2.82
N ILE A 238 -12.18 -36.78 4.04
CA ILE A 238 -12.65 -38.10 4.49
C ILE A 238 -13.83 -38.57 3.63
N THR A 239 -14.79 -37.68 3.37
CA THR A 239 -15.96 -38.00 2.53
C THR A 239 -15.54 -38.36 1.10
N LEU A 240 -14.54 -37.67 0.55
CA LEU A 240 -13.93 -38.04 -0.72
C LEU A 240 -13.33 -39.44 -0.66
N LEU A 241 -12.42 -39.68 0.29
CA LEU A 241 -11.71 -40.95 0.39
C LEU A 241 -12.69 -42.12 0.55
N LEU A 242 -13.75 -41.91 1.34
CA LEU A 242 -14.84 -42.86 1.47
C LEU A 242 -15.59 -43.07 0.15
N SER A 243 -15.90 -42.00 -0.59
CA SER A 243 -16.54 -42.11 -1.90
C SER A 243 -15.66 -42.88 -2.90
N LEU A 244 -14.36 -42.58 -2.97
CA LEU A 244 -13.39 -43.25 -3.81
C LEU A 244 -13.25 -44.74 -3.44
N ALA A 245 -13.26 -45.05 -2.14
CA ALA A 245 -13.25 -46.41 -1.65
C ALA A 245 -14.52 -47.17 -2.07
N ILE A 246 -15.72 -46.59 -1.88
CA ILE A 246 -16.98 -47.20 -2.32
C ILE A 246 -17.00 -47.42 -3.83
N PHE A 247 -16.58 -46.43 -4.62
CA PHE A 247 -16.44 -46.56 -6.08
C PHE A 247 -15.39 -47.59 -6.50
N SER A 248 -14.42 -47.91 -5.65
CA SER A 248 -13.48 -49.00 -5.89
C SER A 248 -14.17 -50.37 -5.90
N PHE A 249 -15.26 -50.55 -5.15
CA PHE A 249 -16.01 -51.81 -5.03
C PHE A 249 -17.15 -51.98 -6.06
N LEU A 250 -17.46 -50.96 -6.88
CA LEU A 250 -18.51 -51.03 -7.91
C LEU A 250 -18.03 -51.75 -9.20
N SER A 251 -18.91 -52.60 -9.76
CA SER A 251 -18.75 -53.51 -10.91
C SER A 251 -17.75 -53.12 -12.02
N ASP A 252 -16.98 -54.12 -12.44
CA ASP A 252 -15.70 -54.05 -13.14
C ASP A 252 -15.75 -53.56 -14.61
N SER A 253 -16.90 -53.63 -15.27
CA SER A 253 -17.07 -53.24 -16.69
C SER A 253 -17.42 -51.76 -16.87
N ARG A 254 -18.35 -51.22 -16.07
CA ARG A 254 -18.69 -49.79 -16.10
C ARG A 254 -17.58 -48.94 -15.51
N LYS A 255 -16.92 -49.42 -14.46
CA LYS A 255 -15.76 -48.77 -13.82
C LYS A 255 -14.65 -48.47 -14.83
N ARG A 256 -14.23 -49.46 -15.63
CA ARG A 256 -13.20 -49.29 -16.66
C ARG A 256 -13.58 -48.24 -17.72
N HIS A 257 -14.84 -48.22 -18.16
CA HIS A 257 -15.30 -47.22 -19.12
C HIS A 257 -15.28 -45.79 -18.57
N TYR A 258 -15.74 -45.59 -17.33
CA TYR A 258 -15.72 -44.26 -16.69
C TYR A 258 -14.29 -43.77 -16.40
N TRP A 259 -13.42 -44.64 -15.88
CA TRP A 259 -12.02 -44.27 -15.59
C TRP A 259 -11.24 -43.92 -16.85
N ASN A 260 -11.36 -44.71 -17.92
CA ASN A 260 -10.70 -44.42 -19.19
C ASN A 260 -11.18 -43.10 -19.78
N THR A 261 -12.46 -42.79 -19.65
CA THR A 261 -13.03 -41.53 -20.15
C THR A 261 -12.63 -40.32 -19.30
N ILE A 262 -12.55 -40.45 -17.97
CA ILE A 262 -12.06 -39.38 -17.08
C ILE A 262 -10.58 -39.08 -17.38
N LEU A 263 -9.73 -40.10 -17.50
CA LEU A 263 -8.32 -39.94 -17.86
C LEU A 263 -8.17 -39.28 -19.23
N ALA A 264 -8.98 -39.70 -20.21
CA ALA A 264 -9.00 -39.08 -21.54
C ALA A 264 -9.50 -37.63 -21.55
N MET A 265 -10.20 -37.16 -20.50
CA MET A 265 -10.74 -35.81 -20.38
C MET A 265 -10.00 -34.93 -19.38
N TRP A 266 -8.97 -35.43 -18.69
CA TRP A 266 -8.24 -34.69 -17.67
C TRP A 266 -7.50 -33.45 -18.22
N TRP A 267 -7.25 -33.40 -19.53
CA TRP A 267 -6.72 -32.20 -20.18
C TRP A 267 -7.70 -31.02 -20.19
N LEU A 268 -9.00 -31.27 -20.04
CA LEU A 268 -10.05 -30.26 -20.22
C LEU A 268 -10.03 -29.13 -19.18
N PRO A 269 -9.89 -29.39 -17.86
CA PRO A 269 -9.76 -28.34 -16.86
C PRO A 269 -8.47 -27.54 -17.05
N ALA A 270 -7.38 -28.21 -17.45
CA ALA A 270 -6.10 -27.55 -17.72
C ALA A 270 -6.22 -26.58 -18.91
N ILE A 271 -6.83 -27.01 -20.02
CA ILE A 271 -7.07 -26.12 -21.18
C ILE A 271 -8.01 -24.97 -20.81
N LEU A 272 -9.06 -25.22 -20.03
CA LEU A 272 -9.95 -24.14 -19.56
C LEU A 272 -9.20 -23.16 -18.66
N GLY A 273 -8.36 -23.65 -17.75
CA GLY A 273 -7.50 -22.79 -16.91
C GLY A 273 -6.57 -21.91 -17.74
N VAL A 274 -5.85 -22.48 -18.71
CA VAL A 274 -4.99 -21.72 -19.62
C VAL A 274 -5.80 -20.70 -20.42
N LEU A 275 -6.95 -21.11 -20.96
CA LEU A 275 -7.83 -20.23 -21.72
C LEU A 275 -8.31 -19.04 -20.89
N SER A 276 -8.68 -19.27 -19.64
CA SER A 276 -9.14 -18.23 -18.72
C SER A 276 -8.02 -17.28 -18.33
N VAL A 277 -6.81 -17.79 -18.05
CA VAL A 277 -5.64 -16.97 -17.75
C VAL A 277 -5.31 -16.08 -18.96
N CYS A 278 -5.25 -16.66 -20.16
CA CYS A 278 -5.04 -15.90 -21.40
C CYS A 278 -6.15 -14.87 -21.63
N SER A 279 -7.41 -15.23 -21.35
CA SER A 279 -8.55 -14.32 -21.53
C SER A 279 -8.48 -13.12 -20.60
N VAL A 280 -8.15 -13.35 -19.32
CA VAL A 280 -7.98 -12.28 -18.32
C VAL A 280 -6.77 -11.40 -18.66
N PHE A 281 -5.67 -12.00 -19.13
CA PHE A 281 -4.49 -11.25 -19.56
C PHE A 281 -4.80 -10.32 -20.73
N VAL A 282 -5.40 -10.85 -21.80
CA VAL A 282 -5.83 -10.06 -22.97
C VAL A 282 -6.84 -8.98 -22.56
N ALA A 283 -7.81 -9.32 -21.70
CA ALA A 283 -8.80 -8.37 -21.21
C ALA A 283 -8.17 -7.23 -20.39
N THR A 284 -7.12 -7.51 -19.62
CA THR A 284 -6.37 -6.49 -18.87
C THR A 284 -5.75 -5.48 -19.82
N GLN A 285 -5.09 -5.96 -20.89
CA GLN A 285 -4.46 -5.10 -21.89
C GLN A 285 -5.49 -4.31 -22.71
N LEU A 286 -6.60 -4.93 -23.11
CA LEU A 286 -7.68 -4.25 -23.82
C LEU A 286 -8.33 -3.17 -22.94
N THR A 287 -8.53 -3.45 -21.64
CA THR A 287 -9.08 -2.46 -20.71
C THR A 287 -8.13 -1.29 -20.54
N ALA A 288 -6.83 -1.54 -20.35
CA ALA A 288 -5.82 -0.50 -20.27
C ALA A 288 -5.77 0.34 -21.57
N LEU A 289 -5.90 -0.29 -22.73
CA LEU A 289 -5.96 0.40 -24.02
C LEU A 289 -7.22 1.27 -24.16
N PHE A 290 -8.40 0.77 -23.79
CA PHE A 290 -9.64 1.57 -23.84
C PHE A 290 -9.56 2.78 -22.91
N PHE A 291 -9.02 2.60 -21.70
CA PHE A 291 -8.78 3.68 -20.76
C PHE A 291 -7.73 4.67 -21.27
N LEU A 292 -6.66 4.20 -21.91
CA LEU A 292 -5.65 5.04 -22.55
C LEU A 292 -6.24 5.87 -23.70
N ILE A 293 -7.03 5.25 -24.58
CA ILE A 293 -7.67 5.95 -25.71
C ILE A 293 -8.63 7.03 -25.20
N ARG A 294 -9.42 6.73 -24.16
CA ARG A 294 -10.43 7.64 -23.62
C ARG A 294 -9.85 8.77 -22.77
N PHE A 295 -8.90 8.44 -21.90
CA PHE A 295 -8.40 9.32 -20.83
C PHE A 295 -6.95 9.77 -21.03
N GLY A 296 -6.22 9.21 -21.99
CA GLY A 296 -4.87 9.64 -22.36
C GLY A 296 -3.75 9.24 -21.41
N THR A 297 -4.03 8.46 -20.35
CA THR A 297 -3.02 8.01 -19.38
C THR A 297 -3.26 6.57 -18.91
N HIS A 298 -2.18 5.85 -18.63
CA HIS A 298 -2.23 4.52 -18.03
C HIS A 298 -2.67 4.52 -16.56
N THR A 299 -2.52 5.64 -15.84
CA THR A 299 -2.92 5.79 -14.43
C THR A 299 -4.43 5.92 -14.22
N SER A 300 -5.19 6.15 -15.29
CA SER A 300 -6.65 6.30 -15.25
C SER A 300 -7.39 5.05 -14.75
N THR A 301 -6.81 3.86 -14.86
CA THR A 301 -7.36 2.61 -14.31
C THR A 301 -7.39 2.61 -12.78
N GLY A 302 -6.42 3.26 -12.14
CA GLY A 302 -6.38 3.42 -10.68
C GLY A 302 -7.38 4.46 -10.16
N ALA A 303 -7.73 5.44 -10.98
CA ALA A 303 -8.68 6.50 -10.62
C ALA A 303 -10.15 6.07 -10.70
N LEU A 304 -10.49 5.17 -11.64
CA LEU A 304 -11.83 4.57 -11.76
C LEU A 304 -11.74 3.05 -11.61
N PRO A 305 -11.42 2.58 -10.40
CA PRO A 305 -11.00 1.20 -10.17
C PRO A 305 -12.11 0.17 -10.37
N LEU A 306 -13.30 0.44 -9.81
CA LEU A 306 -14.49 -0.39 -10.00
C LEU A 306 -14.83 -0.55 -11.49
N LEU A 307 -14.71 0.54 -12.23
CA LEU A 307 -15.01 0.61 -13.64
C LEU A 307 -14.05 -0.24 -14.46
N ALA A 308 -12.75 -0.11 -14.19
CA ALA A 308 -11.71 -0.89 -14.83
C ALA A 308 -11.91 -2.39 -14.59
N LEU A 309 -12.31 -2.79 -13.37
CA LEU A 309 -12.59 -4.18 -13.03
C LEU A 309 -13.81 -4.74 -13.77
N ILE A 310 -14.91 -3.99 -13.84
CA ILE A 310 -16.12 -4.43 -14.57
C ILE A 310 -15.81 -4.63 -16.05
N VAL A 311 -15.14 -3.66 -16.68
CA VAL A 311 -14.76 -3.75 -18.09
C VAL A 311 -13.84 -4.94 -18.32
N LYS A 312 -12.79 -5.10 -17.51
CA LYS A 312 -11.85 -6.23 -17.59
C LYS A 312 -12.55 -7.59 -17.49
N HIS A 313 -13.36 -7.81 -16.46
CA HIS A 313 -14.01 -9.12 -16.28
C HIS A 313 -15.08 -9.39 -17.34
N SER A 314 -15.80 -8.35 -17.80
CA SER A 314 -16.77 -8.51 -18.89
C SER A 314 -16.10 -8.94 -20.21
N ILE A 315 -14.96 -8.34 -20.56
CA ILE A 315 -14.17 -8.72 -21.74
C ILE A 315 -13.61 -10.13 -21.58
N ALA A 316 -13.08 -10.48 -20.40
CA ALA A 316 -12.53 -11.81 -20.13
C ALA A 316 -13.58 -12.91 -20.27
N ILE A 317 -14.77 -12.73 -19.68
CA ILE A 317 -15.89 -13.68 -19.77
C ILE A 317 -16.34 -13.82 -21.22
N ALA A 318 -16.49 -12.71 -21.96
CA ALA A 318 -16.88 -12.76 -23.37
C ALA A 318 -15.85 -13.51 -24.22
N LEU A 319 -14.56 -13.25 -24.03
CA LEU A 319 -13.48 -13.90 -24.76
C LEU A 319 -13.42 -15.41 -24.46
N SER A 320 -13.54 -15.80 -23.18
CA SER A 320 -13.63 -17.22 -22.79
C SER A 320 -14.83 -17.91 -23.44
N CYS A 321 -16.01 -17.29 -23.40
CA CYS A 321 -17.22 -17.80 -24.07
C CYS A 321 -17.04 -17.97 -25.59
N VAL A 322 -16.41 -16.99 -26.27
CA VAL A 322 -16.14 -17.03 -27.71
C VAL A 322 -15.21 -18.20 -28.06
N CYS A 323 -14.11 -18.35 -27.33
CA CYS A 323 -13.15 -19.43 -27.54
C CYS A 323 -13.80 -20.80 -27.30
N MET A 324 -14.56 -20.95 -26.21
CA MET A 324 -15.27 -22.18 -25.89
C MET A 324 -16.30 -22.55 -26.97
N ALA A 325 -17.10 -21.59 -27.42
CA ALA A 325 -18.13 -21.80 -28.45
C ALA A 325 -17.54 -22.20 -29.83
N ASN A 326 -16.30 -21.80 -30.11
CA ASN A 326 -15.64 -22.06 -31.39
C ASN A 326 -14.75 -23.31 -31.37
N SER A 327 -14.37 -23.79 -30.19
CA SER A 327 -13.51 -24.97 -30.05
C SER A 327 -14.26 -26.28 -30.33
N LYS A 328 -13.92 -26.93 -31.46
CA LYS A 328 -14.49 -28.24 -31.83
C LYS A 328 -14.16 -29.31 -30.79
N THR A 329 -12.93 -29.32 -30.28
CA THR A 329 -12.43 -30.32 -29.33
C THR A 329 -13.20 -30.31 -27.99
N ILE A 330 -13.44 -29.13 -27.41
CA ILE A 330 -14.18 -29.00 -26.13
C ILE A 330 -15.64 -29.42 -26.33
N ARG A 331 -16.24 -28.98 -27.44
CA ARG A 331 -17.64 -29.28 -27.77
C ARG A 331 -17.86 -30.77 -27.97
N ASP A 332 -17.09 -31.41 -28.83
CA ASP A 332 -17.28 -32.81 -29.18
C ASP A 332 -17.04 -33.70 -27.94
N SER A 333 -16.07 -33.33 -27.09
CA SER A 333 -15.82 -33.94 -25.78
C SER A 333 -17.04 -33.82 -24.83
N MET A 334 -17.58 -32.61 -24.65
CA MET A 334 -18.70 -32.36 -23.72
C MET A 334 -20.07 -32.88 -24.22
N LEU A 335 -20.31 -32.93 -25.54
CA LEU A 335 -21.56 -33.46 -26.10
C LEU A 335 -21.73 -34.96 -25.87
N HIS A 336 -20.64 -35.72 -25.97
CA HIS A 336 -20.68 -37.18 -25.79
C HIS A 336 -20.76 -37.56 -24.30
N ASN A 337 -20.09 -36.79 -23.43
CA ASN A 337 -19.84 -37.17 -22.04
C ASN A 337 -20.19 -36.07 -21.03
N GLY A 338 -21.27 -35.31 -21.24
CA GLY A 338 -21.68 -34.20 -20.34
C GLY A 338 -21.80 -34.59 -18.86
N PHE A 339 -22.17 -35.84 -18.56
CA PHE A 339 -22.15 -36.40 -17.20
C PHE A 339 -20.76 -36.37 -16.54
N ILE A 340 -19.70 -36.63 -17.32
CA ILE A 340 -18.31 -36.65 -16.86
C ILE A 340 -17.79 -35.23 -16.63
N GLY A 341 -18.30 -34.22 -17.34
CA GLY A 341 -17.99 -32.81 -17.11
C GLY A 341 -18.37 -32.33 -15.71
N GLY A 342 -19.53 -32.73 -15.19
CA GLY A 342 -19.96 -32.41 -13.83
C GLY A 342 -19.16 -33.14 -12.74
N TYR A 343 -18.73 -34.38 -13.01
CA TYR A 343 -17.83 -35.12 -12.13
C TYR A 343 -16.44 -34.46 -12.09
N LEU A 344 -15.89 -34.11 -13.25
CA LEU A 344 -14.61 -33.43 -13.39
C LEU A 344 -14.59 -32.07 -12.68
N ALA A 345 -15.69 -31.31 -12.80
CA ALA A 345 -15.87 -30.06 -12.06
C ALA A 345 -15.87 -30.29 -10.54
N SER A 346 -16.59 -31.31 -10.06
CA SER A 346 -16.62 -31.68 -8.65
C SER A 346 -15.24 -32.08 -8.12
N THR A 347 -14.50 -32.92 -8.87
CA THR A 347 -13.12 -33.27 -8.51
C THR A 347 -12.19 -32.06 -8.52
N LEU A 348 -12.44 -31.08 -9.38
CA LEU A 348 -11.67 -29.84 -9.44
C LEU A 348 -11.98 -28.92 -8.24
N CYS A 349 -13.24 -28.77 -7.82
CA CYS A 349 -13.60 -28.02 -6.60
C CYS A 349 -12.85 -28.56 -5.38
N LEU A 350 -12.75 -29.88 -5.27
CA LEU A 350 -12.00 -30.52 -4.19
C LEU A 350 -10.48 -30.30 -4.31
N LEU A 351 -9.92 -30.47 -5.51
CA LEU A 351 -8.51 -30.16 -5.75
C LEU A 351 -8.22 -28.71 -5.38
N TYR A 352 -9.15 -27.80 -5.65
CA TYR A 352 -9.07 -26.40 -5.29
C TYR A 352 -9.22 -26.16 -3.80
N ALA A 353 -10.07 -26.90 -3.08
CA ALA A 353 -10.09 -26.84 -1.62
C ALA A 353 -8.68 -27.14 -1.06
N VAL A 354 -8.00 -28.16 -1.57
CA VAL A 354 -6.61 -28.49 -1.15
C VAL A 354 -5.59 -27.46 -1.65
N LEU A 355 -5.70 -26.99 -2.90
CA LEU A 355 -4.76 -26.02 -3.45
C LEU A 355 -4.85 -24.67 -2.73
N PHE A 356 -6.06 -24.18 -2.49
CA PHE A 356 -6.29 -22.90 -1.82
C PHE A 356 -6.03 -22.95 -0.33
N SER A 357 -5.99 -24.13 0.33
CA SER A 357 -5.54 -24.20 1.73
C SER A 357 -4.06 -23.81 1.90
N VAL A 358 -3.25 -23.91 0.83
CA VAL A 358 -1.85 -23.42 0.85
C VAL A 358 -1.80 -21.89 0.81
N ILE A 359 -2.81 -21.25 0.22
CA ILE A 359 -2.87 -19.79 0.07
C ILE A 359 -3.60 -19.16 1.27
N ASP A 360 -4.81 -19.63 1.57
CA ASP A 360 -5.62 -19.19 2.70
C ASP A 360 -6.66 -20.27 3.08
N PHE A 361 -6.64 -20.73 4.34
CA PHE A 361 -7.56 -21.76 4.85
C PHE A 361 -9.04 -21.36 4.75
N SER A 362 -9.38 -20.07 4.86
CA SER A 362 -10.77 -19.61 4.78
C SER A 362 -11.34 -19.79 3.37
N LEU A 363 -10.52 -19.62 2.32
CA LEU A 363 -10.94 -19.87 0.94
C LEU A 363 -11.13 -21.35 0.65
N SER A 364 -10.29 -22.21 1.21
CA SER A 364 -10.43 -23.66 1.10
C SER A 364 -11.81 -24.14 1.55
N ALA A 365 -12.34 -23.57 2.64
CA ALA A 365 -13.67 -23.90 3.14
C ALA A 365 -14.79 -23.55 2.14
N VAL A 366 -14.65 -22.43 1.40
CA VAL A 366 -15.60 -22.05 0.34
C VAL A 366 -15.62 -23.10 -0.76
N PHE A 367 -14.46 -23.55 -1.22
CA PHE A 367 -14.35 -24.60 -2.24
C PHE A 367 -14.79 -25.98 -1.74
N ALA A 368 -14.63 -26.28 -0.45
CA ALA A 368 -15.16 -27.49 0.17
C ALA A 368 -16.69 -27.48 0.23
N LEU A 369 -17.32 -26.35 0.55
CA LEU A 369 -18.77 -26.17 0.46
C LEU A 369 -19.26 -26.23 -0.99
N GLU A 370 -18.50 -25.64 -1.93
CA GLU A 370 -18.77 -25.74 -3.36
C GLU A 370 -18.75 -27.21 -3.82
N TYR A 371 -17.79 -28.01 -3.35
CA TYR A 371 -17.75 -29.46 -3.61
C TYR A 371 -18.98 -30.19 -3.05
N ALA A 372 -19.43 -29.87 -1.83
CA ALA A 372 -20.64 -30.46 -1.28
C ALA A 372 -21.88 -30.15 -2.14
N LEU A 373 -22.01 -28.90 -2.59
CA LEU A 373 -23.08 -28.49 -3.51
C LEU A 373 -22.95 -29.15 -4.89
N SER A 374 -21.73 -29.39 -5.36
CA SER A 374 -21.50 -30.05 -6.65
C SER A 374 -21.94 -31.52 -6.63
N LEU A 375 -21.83 -32.21 -5.49
CA LEU A 375 -22.36 -33.56 -5.31
C LEU A 375 -23.90 -33.59 -5.43
N VAL A 376 -24.58 -32.59 -4.87
CA VAL A 376 -26.04 -32.44 -5.01
C VAL A 376 -26.42 -32.07 -6.44
N PHE A 377 -25.65 -31.18 -7.09
CA PHE A 377 -25.81 -30.86 -8.50
C PHE A 377 -25.73 -32.11 -9.38
N PHE A 378 -24.76 -32.98 -9.08
CA PHE A 378 -24.56 -34.22 -9.79
C PHE A 378 -25.70 -35.23 -9.59
N SER A 379 -26.12 -35.46 -8.35
CA SER A 379 -27.18 -36.43 -8.00
C SER A 379 -28.60 -35.98 -8.41
N ALA A 380 -28.81 -34.67 -8.58
CA ALA A 380 -30.12 -34.12 -8.92
C ALA A 380 -30.56 -34.47 -10.35
N GLN A 381 -31.71 -35.14 -10.49
CA GLN A 381 -32.33 -35.39 -11.80
C GLN A 381 -33.11 -34.20 -12.37
N ARG A 382 -33.59 -33.29 -11.50
CA ARG A 382 -34.37 -32.12 -11.90
C ARG A 382 -33.46 -30.98 -12.38
N LYS A 383 -33.70 -30.47 -13.60
CA LYS A 383 -32.97 -29.32 -14.18
C LYS A 383 -33.12 -28.02 -13.40
N THR A 384 -34.19 -27.86 -12.61
CA THR A 384 -34.39 -26.72 -11.72
C THR A 384 -33.45 -26.78 -10.52
N THR A 385 -33.35 -27.94 -9.87
CA THR A 385 -32.42 -28.17 -8.75
C THR A 385 -30.98 -27.93 -9.16
N ARG A 386 -30.55 -28.41 -10.32
CA ARG A 386 -29.20 -28.13 -10.85
C ARG A 386 -28.91 -26.63 -11.04
N ARG A 387 -29.88 -25.87 -11.56
CA ARG A 387 -29.74 -24.40 -11.68
C ARG A 387 -29.71 -23.70 -10.32
N LEU A 388 -30.51 -24.16 -9.36
CA LEU A 388 -30.52 -23.64 -8.00
C LEU A 388 -29.18 -23.91 -7.29
N MET A 389 -28.63 -25.11 -7.42
CA MET A 389 -27.31 -25.46 -6.86
C MET A 389 -26.21 -24.58 -7.47
N LEU A 390 -26.20 -24.40 -8.79
CA LEU A 390 -25.24 -23.50 -9.43
C LEU A 390 -25.38 -22.05 -8.94
N ALA A 391 -26.61 -21.55 -8.77
CA ALA A 391 -26.84 -20.22 -8.20
C ALA A 391 -26.34 -20.12 -6.74
N MET A 392 -26.54 -21.17 -5.94
CA MET A 392 -26.02 -21.25 -4.58
C MET A 392 -24.49 -21.30 -4.53
N MET A 393 -23.84 -21.97 -5.49
CA MET A 393 -22.37 -21.96 -5.61
C MET A 393 -21.85 -20.55 -5.89
N PHE A 394 -22.49 -19.77 -6.78
CA PHE A 394 -22.15 -18.36 -6.96
C PHE A 394 -22.42 -17.52 -5.70
N LEU A 395 -23.50 -17.83 -4.96
CA LEU A 395 -23.86 -17.13 -3.73
C LEU A 395 -22.80 -17.30 -2.63
N LEU A 396 -22.08 -18.43 -2.58
CA LEU A 396 -20.97 -18.63 -1.64
C LEU A 396 -19.86 -17.57 -1.80
N PHE A 397 -19.67 -17.05 -3.02
CA PHE A 397 -18.68 -16.01 -3.32
C PHE A 397 -19.25 -14.58 -3.18
N ALA A 398 -20.56 -14.42 -2.97
CA ALA A 398 -21.20 -13.10 -2.89
C ALA A 398 -20.63 -12.22 -1.75
N PRO A 399 -20.34 -12.73 -0.54
CA PRO A 399 -19.75 -11.92 0.53
C PRO A 399 -18.35 -11.39 0.15
N PHE A 400 -17.54 -12.22 -0.49
CA PHE A 400 -16.22 -11.84 -0.99
C PHE A 400 -16.32 -10.79 -2.10
N LEU A 401 -17.25 -10.97 -3.04
CA LEU A 401 -17.50 -10.01 -4.10
C LEU A 401 -18.00 -8.68 -3.52
N TYR A 402 -18.89 -8.71 -2.53
CA TYR A 402 -19.37 -7.51 -1.85
C TYR A 402 -18.22 -6.74 -1.16
N ALA A 403 -17.40 -7.42 -0.36
CA ALA A 403 -16.23 -6.82 0.30
C ALA A 403 -15.24 -6.25 -0.72
N TYR A 404 -14.96 -7.01 -1.79
CA TYR A 404 -14.09 -6.60 -2.88
C TYR A 404 -14.59 -5.34 -3.61
N LEU A 405 -15.89 -5.26 -3.93
CA LEU A 405 -16.50 -4.11 -4.62
C LEU A 405 -16.55 -2.88 -3.73
N LYS A 406 -16.85 -3.06 -2.43
CA LYS A 406 -16.89 -1.98 -1.45
C LYS A 406 -15.52 -1.33 -1.25
N ASN A 407 -14.47 -2.14 -1.33
CA ASN A 407 -13.07 -1.71 -1.21
C ASN A 407 -12.42 -1.45 -2.57
N SER A 408 -13.19 -1.34 -3.66
CA SER A 408 -12.68 -1.22 -5.03
C SER A 408 -11.66 -0.11 -5.23
N ALA A 409 -11.84 1.05 -4.56
CA ALA A 409 -10.87 2.16 -4.56
C ALA A 409 -9.44 1.71 -4.23
N VAL A 410 -9.35 0.71 -3.36
CA VAL A 410 -8.14 0.21 -2.73
C VAL A 410 -7.72 -1.13 -3.35
N THR A 411 -8.66 -2.00 -3.71
CA THR A 411 -8.40 -3.37 -4.18
C THR A 411 -8.10 -3.48 -5.67
N ALA A 412 -8.61 -2.56 -6.48
CA ALA A 412 -8.51 -2.71 -7.93
C ALA A 412 -7.11 -2.52 -8.50
N PRO A 413 -6.25 -1.57 -8.04
CA PRO A 413 -4.91 -1.44 -8.60
C PRO A 413 -4.08 -2.72 -8.47
N LEU A 414 -4.19 -3.38 -7.31
CA LEU A 414 -3.54 -4.66 -7.00
C LEU A 414 -4.15 -5.79 -7.85
N SER A 415 -5.48 -5.86 -7.89
CA SER A 415 -6.20 -6.90 -8.62
C SER A 415 -6.13 -6.76 -10.15
N PHE A 416 -5.88 -5.55 -10.65
CA PHE A 416 -5.80 -5.30 -12.08
C PHE A 416 -4.61 -6.03 -12.72
N HIS A 417 -3.50 -6.17 -11.99
CA HIS A 417 -2.27 -6.80 -12.50
C HIS A 417 -1.87 -8.10 -11.78
N GLN A 418 -1.91 -8.15 -10.44
CA GLN A 418 -1.23 -9.22 -9.68
C GLN A 418 -2.10 -10.46 -9.46
N SER A 419 -3.43 -10.32 -9.40
CA SER A 419 -4.34 -11.43 -9.02
C SER A 419 -5.03 -12.11 -10.22
N ASN A 420 -4.55 -11.89 -11.45
CA ASN A 420 -5.18 -12.39 -12.68
C ASN A 420 -5.31 -13.90 -12.73
N VAL A 421 -4.25 -14.61 -12.33
CA VAL A 421 -4.20 -16.07 -12.33
C VAL A 421 -5.18 -16.62 -11.30
N PHE A 422 -5.23 -16.01 -10.12
CA PHE A 422 -6.15 -16.41 -9.04
C PHE A 422 -7.61 -16.37 -9.52
N PHE A 423 -8.05 -15.24 -10.07
CA PHE A 423 -9.43 -15.08 -10.55
C PHE A 423 -9.73 -16.00 -11.75
N ALA A 424 -8.78 -16.17 -12.67
CA ALA A 424 -8.94 -17.04 -13.82
C ALA A 424 -9.12 -18.52 -13.42
N LEU A 425 -8.29 -19.01 -12.51
CA LEU A 425 -8.37 -20.38 -12.02
C LEU A 425 -9.63 -20.61 -11.19
N GLY A 426 -9.96 -19.70 -10.27
CA GLY A 426 -11.18 -19.80 -9.46
C GLY A 426 -12.48 -19.92 -10.27
N CYS A 427 -12.51 -19.39 -11.50
CA CYS A 427 -13.66 -19.49 -12.40
C CYS A 427 -13.80 -20.85 -13.12
N VAL A 428 -12.77 -21.72 -13.15
CA VAL A 428 -12.76 -22.96 -13.95
C VAL A 428 -13.87 -23.95 -13.57
N PRO A 429 -14.14 -24.25 -12.28
CA PRO A 429 -15.25 -25.11 -11.90
C PRO A 429 -16.60 -24.57 -12.40
N PHE A 430 -16.84 -23.27 -12.24
CA PHE A 430 -18.04 -22.59 -12.73
C PHE A 430 -18.21 -22.72 -14.25
N MET A 431 -17.12 -22.55 -15.01
CA MET A 431 -17.16 -22.76 -16.45
C MET A 431 -17.54 -24.19 -16.81
N LEU A 432 -17.01 -25.20 -16.11
CA LEU A 432 -17.37 -26.60 -16.34
C LEU A 432 -18.84 -26.90 -16.01
N PHE A 433 -19.38 -26.38 -14.90
CA PHE A 433 -20.81 -26.53 -14.58
C PHE A 433 -21.70 -25.84 -15.61
N MET A 434 -21.32 -24.62 -16.02
CA MET A 434 -22.04 -23.86 -17.05
C MET A 434 -22.01 -24.58 -18.40
N LEU A 435 -20.87 -25.12 -18.82
CA LEU A 435 -20.74 -25.93 -20.02
C LEU A 435 -21.61 -27.18 -19.96
N THR A 436 -21.63 -27.87 -18.84
CA THR A 436 -22.43 -29.08 -18.63
C THR A 436 -23.91 -28.79 -18.86
N LEU A 437 -24.44 -27.73 -18.24
CA LEU A 437 -25.83 -27.30 -18.45
C LEU A 437 -26.08 -26.81 -19.89
N PHE A 438 -25.10 -26.14 -20.49
CA PHE A 438 -25.22 -25.59 -21.84
C PHE A 438 -25.37 -26.71 -22.88
N PHE A 439 -24.51 -27.72 -22.83
CA PHE A 439 -24.45 -28.82 -23.79
C PHE A 439 -25.50 -29.92 -23.55
N GLU A 440 -25.94 -30.17 -22.31
CA GLU A 440 -27.11 -31.04 -22.04
C GLU A 440 -28.37 -30.53 -22.77
N ARG A 441 -28.53 -29.20 -22.82
CA ARG A 441 -29.63 -28.56 -23.56
C ARG A 441 -29.45 -28.64 -25.07
N GLU A 442 -28.22 -28.68 -25.57
CA GLU A 442 -27.89 -28.83 -27.00
C GLU A 442 -28.18 -30.26 -27.49
N LYS A 443 -27.81 -31.29 -26.70
CA LYS A 443 -28.15 -32.70 -26.97
C LYS A 443 -29.66 -32.94 -27.09
N SER A 444 -30.45 -32.19 -26.31
CA SER A 444 -31.92 -32.28 -26.34
C SER A 444 -32.55 -31.66 -27.60
N HIS A 445 -31.86 -30.75 -28.31
CA HIS A 445 -32.40 -30.01 -29.46
C HIS A 445 -31.33 -29.70 -30.54
N PRO A 446 -31.06 -30.62 -31.48
CA PRO A 446 -29.92 -30.56 -32.40
C PRO A 446 -30.04 -29.56 -33.56
N ARG A 447 -31.21 -28.89 -33.76
CA ARG A 447 -31.37 -27.79 -34.74
C ARG A 447 -31.06 -26.40 -34.16
N ILE A 448 -30.87 -26.31 -32.85
CA ILE A 448 -30.51 -25.10 -32.12
C ILE A 448 -28.99 -24.75 -32.11
N PRO A 449 -28.00 -25.61 -32.49
CA PRO A 449 -26.60 -25.37 -32.18
C PRO A 449 -25.99 -24.21 -32.97
N PHE A 450 -26.36 -24.04 -34.24
CA PHE A 450 -25.89 -22.91 -35.06
C PHE A 450 -26.46 -21.56 -34.57
N ILE A 451 -27.77 -21.51 -34.36
CA ILE A 451 -28.47 -20.30 -33.89
C ILE A 451 -27.98 -19.90 -32.50
N ARG A 452 -27.73 -20.87 -31.62
CA ARG A 452 -27.29 -20.61 -30.24
C ARG A 452 -25.81 -20.23 -30.15
N ARG A 453 -24.93 -20.78 -31.00
CA ARG A 453 -23.53 -20.32 -31.14
C ARG A 453 -23.49 -18.86 -31.60
N ARG A 454 -24.28 -18.53 -32.62
CA ARG A 454 -24.44 -17.15 -33.10
C ARG A 454 -24.98 -16.25 -31.98
N ASN A 455 -26.02 -16.67 -31.25
CA ASN A 455 -26.61 -15.87 -30.18
C ASN A 455 -25.69 -15.72 -28.96
N LEU A 456 -24.85 -16.71 -28.63
CA LEU A 456 -23.87 -16.62 -27.54
C LEU A 456 -22.73 -15.65 -27.91
N LEU A 457 -22.22 -15.73 -29.14
CA LEU A 457 -21.23 -14.79 -29.67
C LEU A 457 -21.81 -13.36 -29.75
N LEU A 458 -23.05 -13.22 -30.24
CA LEU A 458 -23.74 -11.93 -30.32
C LEU A 458 -24.08 -11.36 -28.95
N SER A 459 -24.53 -12.17 -27.98
CA SER A 459 -24.83 -11.70 -26.62
C SER A 459 -23.57 -11.34 -25.84
N GLY A 460 -22.48 -12.11 -26.00
CA GLY A 460 -21.18 -11.77 -25.43
C GLY A 460 -20.61 -10.47 -26.00
N ALA A 461 -20.67 -10.29 -27.33
CA ALA A 461 -20.25 -9.06 -28.00
C ALA A 461 -21.16 -7.87 -27.68
N LEU A 462 -22.47 -8.07 -27.59
CA LEU A 462 -23.42 -7.02 -27.23
C LEU A 462 -23.24 -6.57 -25.78
N LEU A 463 -23.03 -7.52 -24.85
CA LEU A 463 -22.78 -7.23 -23.45
C LEU A 463 -21.46 -6.44 -23.27
N THR A 464 -20.38 -6.84 -23.94
CA THR A 464 -19.12 -6.09 -23.88
C THR A 464 -19.26 -4.71 -24.50
N VAL A 465 -19.93 -4.57 -25.65
CA VAL A 465 -20.15 -3.27 -26.29
C VAL A 465 -21.05 -2.36 -25.44
N LEU A 466 -22.11 -2.89 -24.82
CA LEU A 466 -22.99 -2.14 -23.91
C LEU A 466 -22.28 -1.71 -22.64
N VAL A 467 -21.50 -2.62 -22.03
CA VAL A 467 -20.69 -2.29 -20.84
C VAL A 467 -19.68 -1.22 -21.21
N ILE A 468 -18.89 -1.40 -22.25
CA ILE A 468 -17.87 -0.44 -22.71
C ILE A 468 -18.52 0.92 -23.02
N ASN A 469 -19.64 0.98 -23.77
CA ASN A 469 -20.29 2.25 -24.09
C ASN A 469 -20.96 2.91 -22.89
N GLY A 470 -21.74 2.18 -22.10
CA GLY A 470 -22.44 2.75 -20.93
C GLY A 470 -21.47 3.27 -19.88
N VAL A 471 -20.30 2.65 -19.76
CA VAL A 471 -19.25 3.00 -18.81
C VAL A 471 -18.38 4.16 -19.29
N LEU A 472 -17.93 4.17 -20.55
CA LEU A 472 -17.01 5.20 -21.06
C LEU A 472 -17.70 6.54 -21.34
N TRP A 473 -19.04 6.55 -21.52
CA TRP A 473 -19.83 7.75 -21.78
C TRP A 473 -20.46 8.38 -20.52
N SER A 474 -20.62 7.64 -19.42
CA SER A 474 -21.29 8.15 -18.21
C SER A 474 -20.37 8.93 -17.25
N VAL A 475 -19.05 8.73 -17.32
CA VAL A 475 -18.11 9.35 -16.37
C VAL A 475 -17.37 10.53 -17.00
N SER A 476 -17.81 11.76 -16.69
CA SER A 476 -17.01 12.97 -16.91
C SER A 476 -16.13 13.21 -15.69
N LEU A 477 -14.80 13.07 -15.86
CA LEU A 477 -13.82 13.18 -14.76
C LEU A 477 -13.58 14.62 -14.26
N SER A 478 -14.06 15.65 -14.98
CA SER A 478 -13.87 17.06 -14.62
C SER A 478 -15.16 17.64 -14.05
N SER A 479 -15.40 17.44 -12.75
CA SER A 479 -16.47 18.13 -12.02
C SER A 479 -15.89 19.30 -11.22
N THR A 480 -16.52 20.47 -11.26
CA THR A 480 -16.13 21.68 -10.51
C THR A 480 -16.22 21.52 -8.99
N ARG A 481 -16.81 20.43 -8.49
CA ARG A 481 -17.01 20.20 -7.05
C ARG A 481 -15.77 19.67 -6.32
N ILE A 482 -14.81 19.06 -7.02
CA ILE A 482 -13.55 18.55 -6.44
C ILE A 482 -12.42 18.86 -7.45
N PRO A 483 -11.66 19.96 -7.28
CA PRO A 483 -10.57 20.28 -8.19
C PRO A 483 -9.46 19.24 -8.09
N GLN A 484 -8.93 18.81 -9.24
CA GLN A 484 -7.82 17.86 -9.30
C GLN A 484 -6.54 18.53 -8.75
N GLU A 485 -5.83 17.85 -7.85
CA GLU A 485 -4.53 18.33 -7.37
C GLU A 485 -3.42 17.91 -8.36
N ILE A 486 -2.63 18.90 -8.79
CA ILE A 486 -1.45 18.70 -9.63
C ILE A 486 -0.25 19.28 -8.90
N THR A 487 0.75 18.44 -8.65
CA THR A 487 2.04 18.90 -8.14
C THR A 487 2.91 19.38 -9.30
N ALA A 488 3.30 20.65 -9.28
CA ALA A 488 4.22 21.24 -10.25
C ALA A 488 5.64 21.22 -9.67
N CYS A 489 6.49 20.32 -10.15
CA CYS A 489 7.87 20.19 -9.69
C CYS A 489 8.80 20.99 -10.60
N TYR A 490 9.41 22.04 -10.04
CA TYR A 490 10.36 22.92 -10.68
C TYR A 490 11.78 22.49 -10.29
N ARG A 491 12.50 21.85 -11.22
CA ARG A 491 13.90 21.48 -11.02
C ARG A 491 14.80 22.58 -11.55
N ILE A 492 15.58 23.17 -10.65
CA ILE A 492 16.58 24.19 -10.93
C ILE A 492 17.95 23.51 -10.87
N SER A 493 18.59 23.42 -12.04
CA SER A 493 19.94 22.86 -12.19
C SER A 493 20.82 23.84 -12.96
N GLU A 494 22.12 23.55 -13.04
CA GLU A 494 23.05 24.30 -13.89
C GLU A 494 22.61 24.37 -15.36
N ARG A 495 21.80 23.40 -15.82
CA ARG A 495 21.26 23.33 -17.20
C ARG A 495 19.99 24.15 -17.42
N GLY A 496 19.44 24.77 -16.37
CA GLY A 496 18.22 25.59 -16.42
C GLY A 496 17.05 25.06 -15.59
N LEU A 497 15.88 25.66 -15.81
CA LEU A 497 14.61 25.31 -15.17
C LEU A 497 13.86 24.25 -15.99
N THR A 498 13.51 23.14 -15.36
CA THR A 498 12.62 22.13 -15.92
C THR A 498 11.39 21.98 -15.04
N LEU A 499 10.21 21.85 -15.66
CA LEU A 499 8.93 21.67 -14.97
C LEU A 499 8.39 20.30 -15.32
N SER A 500 8.19 19.46 -14.32
CA SER A 500 7.41 18.23 -14.42
C SER A 500 6.10 18.39 -13.66
N LEU A 501 5.00 17.97 -14.28
CA LEU A 501 3.69 17.94 -13.64
C LEU A 501 3.40 16.51 -13.21
N HIS A 502 3.11 16.34 -11.92
CA HIS A 502 2.72 15.07 -11.33
C HIS A 502 1.28 15.15 -10.86
N SER A 503 0.44 14.21 -11.31
CA SER A 503 -0.93 14.09 -10.85
C SER A 503 -1.37 12.63 -10.86
N PRO A 504 -2.19 12.19 -9.89
CA PRO A 504 -2.78 10.85 -9.91
C PRO A 504 -3.76 10.65 -11.07
N LEU A 505 -4.34 11.74 -11.58
CA LEU A 505 -5.30 11.75 -12.68
C LEU A 505 -4.68 12.29 -13.98
N PRO A 506 -5.23 11.94 -15.17
CA PRO A 506 -4.81 12.53 -16.42
C PRO A 506 -4.90 14.04 -16.37
N ILE A 507 -3.81 14.71 -16.72
CA ILE A 507 -3.77 16.17 -16.82
C ILE A 507 -4.60 16.58 -18.04
N PRO A 508 -5.61 17.45 -17.88
CA PRO A 508 -6.43 17.93 -19.00
C PRO A 508 -5.56 18.45 -20.14
N ARG A 509 -5.88 18.12 -21.40
CA ARG A 509 -5.11 18.57 -22.58
C ARG A 509 -4.96 20.09 -22.71
N ARG A 510 -5.82 20.88 -22.05
CA ARG A 510 -5.73 22.34 -21.94
C ARG A 510 -4.54 22.79 -21.07
N ILE A 511 -4.18 21.99 -20.07
CA ILE A 511 -3.04 22.19 -19.19
C ILE A 511 -1.84 21.53 -19.89
N ARG A 512 -1.30 22.20 -20.90
CA ARG A 512 0.03 21.88 -21.42
C ARG A 512 1.04 22.60 -20.55
N ALA A 513 1.97 21.85 -19.96
CA ALA A 513 3.17 22.44 -19.38
C ALA A 513 3.90 23.22 -20.50
N ARG A 514 3.79 24.55 -20.49
CA ARG A 514 4.66 25.41 -21.28
C ARG A 514 5.89 25.67 -20.43
N THR A 515 6.93 24.87 -20.63
CA THR A 515 8.20 25.01 -19.93
C THR A 515 9.23 25.62 -20.87
N TYR A 516 9.33 26.94 -20.96
CA TYR A 516 10.42 27.59 -21.70
C TYR A 516 10.83 28.95 -21.09
N ALA A 517 10.88 29.05 -19.76
CA ALA A 517 11.65 30.14 -19.15
C ALA A 517 13.12 29.69 -19.08
N ARG A 518 13.96 30.21 -20.01
CA ARG A 518 15.40 30.18 -19.79
C ARG A 518 15.70 31.14 -18.65
N LEU A 519 15.91 30.61 -17.45
CA LEU A 519 16.51 31.39 -16.38
C LEU A 519 17.91 31.83 -16.85
N SER A 520 18.25 33.07 -16.56
CA SER A 520 19.61 33.57 -16.69
C SER A 520 20.56 32.81 -15.75
N THR A 521 21.84 32.76 -16.09
CA THR A 521 22.86 32.18 -15.20
C THR A 521 22.90 32.87 -13.83
N ALA A 522 22.59 34.17 -13.77
CA ALA A 522 22.49 34.92 -12.52
C ALA A 522 21.32 34.46 -11.63
N GLU A 523 20.16 34.14 -12.20
CA GLU A 523 19.00 33.64 -11.43
C GLU A 523 19.23 32.21 -10.92
N ILE A 524 19.89 31.36 -11.71
CA ILE A 524 20.29 30.01 -11.30
C ILE A 524 21.28 30.10 -10.13
N GLN A 525 22.28 30.96 -10.25
CA GLN A 525 23.26 31.18 -9.18
C GLN A 525 22.60 31.71 -7.91
N LYS A 526 21.72 32.72 -8.02
CA LYS A 526 20.96 33.27 -6.90
C LYS A 526 20.13 32.19 -6.19
N ALA A 527 19.47 31.32 -6.95
CA ALA A 527 18.72 30.19 -6.39
C ALA A 527 19.65 29.19 -5.67
N GLN A 528 20.81 28.85 -6.24
CA GLN A 528 21.78 27.92 -5.66
C GLN A 528 22.52 28.51 -4.45
N ASP A 529 22.66 29.83 -4.35
CA ASP A 529 23.29 30.53 -3.22
C ASP A 529 22.48 30.41 -1.92
N HIS A 530 21.20 30.06 -2.00
CA HIS A 530 20.41 29.67 -0.83
C HIS A 530 20.91 28.37 -0.19
N LEU A 531 21.72 27.58 -0.89
CA LEU A 531 22.25 26.28 -0.49
C LEU A 531 23.77 26.38 -0.32
N GLN A 532 24.28 26.19 0.89
CA GLN A 532 25.71 26.19 1.20
C GLN A 532 26.14 24.81 1.67
N ILE A 533 27.25 24.31 1.14
CA ILE A 533 27.81 22.99 1.47
C ILE A 533 29.23 23.19 1.94
N SER A 534 29.55 22.75 3.16
CA SER A 534 30.90 22.75 3.71
C SER A 534 31.27 21.35 4.18
N MET A 535 32.54 20.98 4.03
CA MET A 535 33.04 19.68 4.48
C MET A 535 34.33 19.86 5.26
N ASP A 536 34.30 19.42 6.52
CA ASP A 536 35.48 19.36 7.38
C ASP A 536 36.01 17.94 7.38
N SER A 537 37.30 17.78 7.10
CA SER A 537 37.96 16.48 6.99
C SER A 537 39.07 16.33 8.02
N ARG A 538 39.09 15.20 8.73
CA ARG A 538 40.15 14.85 9.70
C ARG A 538 40.72 13.48 9.39
N SER A 539 42.04 13.33 9.45
CA SER A 539 42.70 12.03 9.27
C SER A 539 42.45 11.13 10.48
N TYR A 540 42.15 9.85 10.25
CA TYR A 540 41.89 8.86 11.30
C TYR A 540 42.31 7.46 10.83
N PHE A 541 43.30 6.86 11.51
CA PHE A 541 43.78 5.47 11.31
C PHE A 541 43.85 4.99 9.84
N GLY A 542 44.57 5.71 8.97
CA GLY A 542 44.74 5.32 7.56
C GLY A 542 43.52 5.60 6.66
N GLY A 543 42.45 6.18 7.21
CA GLY A 543 41.31 6.74 6.49
C GLY A 543 41.07 8.21 6.85
N ARG A 544 39.89 8.72 6.45
CA ARG A 544 39.46 10.10 6.71
C ARG A 544 38.05 10.11 7.27
N ILE A 545 37.81 10.88 8.33
CA ILE A 545 36.47 11.20 8.82
C ILE A 545 36.07 12.54 8.22
N ASN A 546 34.95 12.55 7.51
CA ASN A 546 34.35 13.72 6.89
C ASN A 546 33.11 14.12 7.68
N VAL A 547 33.01 15.41 8.01
CA VAL A 547 31.79 16.04 8.52
C VAL A 547 31.28 16.95 7.42
N LEU A 548 30.19 16.54 6.78
CA LEU A 548 29.54 17.29 5.72
C LEU A 548 28.37 18.07 6.31
N GLU A 549 28.34 19.37 6.09
CA GLU A 549 27.31 20.28 6.58
C GLU A 549 26.60 20.97 5.40
N VAL A 550 25.27 20.84 5.37
CA VAL A 550 24.41 21.49 4.38
C VAL A 550 23.55 22.54 5.09
N ARG A 551 23.74 23.81 4.72
CA ARG A 551 22.92 24.93 5.17
C ARG A 551 21.99 25.37 4.05
N SER A 552 20.73 25.60 4.39
CA SER A 552 19.72 26.15 3.47
C SER A 552 19.08 27.37 4.11
N GLN A 553 18.92 28.44 3.35
CA GLN A 553 18.13 29.61 3.76
C GLN A 553 16.62 29.38 3.58
N LEU A 554 16.25 28.34 2.83
CA LEU A 554 14.86 27.95 2.54
C LEU A 554 14.44 26.79 3.45
N ARG A 555 13.14 26.69 3.76
CA ARG A 555 12.58 25.60 4.58
C ARG A 555 12.61 24.28 3.81
N ALA A 556 13.70 23.53 3.97
CA ALA A 556 13.88 22.22 3.37
C ALA A 556 12.81 21.25 3.87
N GLN A 557 12.06 20.64 2.94
CA GLN A 557 11.16 19.52 3.24
C GLN A 557 11.91 18.18 3.22
N ALA A 558 12.94 18.09 2.37
CA ALA A 558 13.78 16.91 2.22
C ALA A 558 15.18 17.34 1.74
N ILE A 559 16.20 16.58 2.11
CA ILE A 559 17.57 16.74 1.65
C ILE A 559 18.10 15.36 1.24
N GLU A 560 18.67 15.30 0.05
CA GLU A 560 19.40 14.14 -0.45
C GLU A 560 20.84 14.56 -0.68
N LEU A 561 21.77 13.74 -0.19
CA LEU A 561 23.19 13.89 -0.47
C LEU A 561 23.68 12.70 -1.26
N ARG A 562 24.28 12.97 -2.41
CA ARG A 562 24.98 11.97 -3.22
C ARG A 562 26.47 12.29 -3.19
N ILE A 563 27.23 11.40 -2.59
CA ILE A 563 28.67 11.50 -2.46
C ILE A 563 29.30 10.50 -3.43
N THR A 564 30.10 11.00 -4.36
CA THR A 564 30.77 10.19 -5.37
C THR A 564 32.27 10.26 -5.14
N SER A 565 32.89 9.08 -5.02
CA SER A 565 34.34 8.91 -5.04
C SER A 565 34.72 8.25 -6.37
N PRO A 566 35.49 8.93 -7.24
CA PRO A 566 35.89 8.38 -8.55
C PRO A 566 36.91 7.23 -8.40
N HIS A 567 37.61 7.15 -7.28
CA HIS A 567 38.60 6.12 -6.99
C HIS A 567 38.36 5.57 -5.58
N GLY A 568 37.69 4.42 -5.48
CA GLY A 568 37.46 3.71 -4.23
C GLY A 568 36.04 3.82 -3.68
N THR A 569 35.89 3.67 -2.36
CA THR A 569 34.59 3.62 -1.69
C THR A 569 34.25 4.99 -1.12
N ALA A 570 33.07 5.53 -1.43
CA ALA A 570 32.68 6.88 -1.00
C ALA A 570 32.44 6.98 0.52
N ALA A 571 31.86 5.95 1.13
CA ALA A 571 31.74 5.85 2.58
C ALA A 571 31.78 4.41 3.08
N TYR A 572 32.59 4.16 4.12
CA TYR A 572 32.66 2.87 4.81
C TYR A 572 31.62 2.79 5.92
N GLU A 573 31.63 3.76 6.83
CA GLU A 573 30.72 3.89 7.96
C GLU A 573 30.21 5.32 8.07
N ALA A 574 29.04 5.51 8.67
CA ALA A 574 28.46 6.82 8.90
C ALA A 574 27.58 6.83 10.16
N ASP A 575 27.34 8.03 10.69
CA ASP A 575 26.41 8.28 11.79
C ASP A 575 24.93 8.09 11.41
N ARG A 576 24.65 7.97 10.11
CA ARG A 576 23.31 7.81 9.53
C ARG A 576 23.25 6.66 8.53
N PRO A 577 22.08 6.02 8.36
CA PRO A 577 21.92 4.98 7.35
C PRO A 577 22.10 5.58 5.95
N PHE A 578 22.78 4.81 5.09
CA PHE A 578 23.02 5.19 3.70
C PHE A 578 22.90 3.99 2.77
N THR A 579 22.70 4.30 1.49
CA THR A 579 22.65 3.27 0.45
C THR A 579 23.90 3.36 -0.41
N ARG A 580 24.56 2.20 -0.61
CA ARG A 580 25.70 2.07 -1.52
C ARG A 580 25.19 1.77 -2.92
N LEU A 581 25.60 2.57 -3.88
CA LEU A 581 25.31 2.43 -5.30
C LEU A 581 26.63 2.15 -6.03
N GLU A 582 26.55 1.58 -7.24
CA GLU A 582 27.73 1.43 -8.12
C GLU A 582 28.94 0.75 -7.42
N GLN A 583 28.69 -0.38 -6.75
CA GLN A 583 29.72 -1.12 -5.99
C GLN A 583 30.39 -0.33 -4.84
N GLY A 584 29.78 0.77 -4.40
CA GLY A 584 30.25 1.59 -3.27
C GLY A 584 30.97 2.88 -3.68
N SER A 585 31.17 3.14 -4.96
CA SER A 585 31.74 4.41 -5.46
C SER A 585 30.80 5.60 -5.25
N VAL A 586 29.50 5.34 -5.15
CA VAL A 586 28.46 6.33 -4.89
C VAL A 586 27.73 5.96 -3.61
N VAL A 587 27.61 6.91 -2.70
CA VAL A 587 26.84 6.77 -1.48
C VAL A 587 25.73 7.81 -1.45
N ARG A 588 24.53 7.37 -1.08
CA ARG A 588 23.33 8.21 -1.00
C ARG A 588 22.81 8.26 0.43
N PHE A 589 22.74 9.47 0.97
CA PHE A 589 22.07 9.79 2.24
C PHE A 589 20.75 10.50 1.96
N ILE A 590 19.71 10.14 2.71
CA ILE A 590 18.38 10.73 2.60
C ILE A 590 17.99 11.24 3.98
N SER A 591 17.51 12.48 4.06
CA SER A 591 17.06 13.05 5.31
C SER A 591 15.68 12.52 5.71
N GLN A 592 15.36 12.63 7.01
CA GLN A 592 13.98 12.65 7.45
C GLN A 592 13.25 13.90 6.91
N ALA A 593 11.93 13.91 6.99
CA ALA A 593 11.13 15.05 6.58
C ALA A 593 11.43 16.27 7.45
N ARG A 594 11.53 17.45 6.84
CA ARG A 594 11.88 18.71 7.54
C ARG A 594 13.10 18.53 8.44
N PRO A 595 14.27 18.18 7.87
CA PRO A 595 15.46 17.98 8.67
C PRO A 595 15.85 19.28 9.39
N PRO A 596 16.45 19.20 10.59
CA PRO A 596 17.05 20.36 11.21
C PRO A 596 18.13 20.93 10.27
N LEU A 597 18.20 22.25 10.20
CA LEU A 597 19.24 22.99 9.47
C LEU A 597 20.17 23.63 10.51
N PRO A 598 21.50 23.47 10.38
CA PRO A 598 22.23 22.75 9.33
C PRO A 598 22.02 21.22 9.36
N PHE A 599 21.94 20.61 8.19
CA PHE A 599 21.90 19.15 8.05
C PHE A 599 23.31 18.60 7.99
N THR A 600 23.68 17.79 8.98
CA THR A 600 25.03 17.23 9.13
C THR A 600 25.06 15.72 8.97
N VAL A 601 26.10 15.24 8.29
CA VAL A 601 26.42 13.82 8.12
C VAL A 601 27.90 13.60 8.39
N THR A 602 28.20 12.66 9.28
CA THR A 602 29.58 12.26 9.60
C THR A 602 29.84 10.87 9.00
N PHE A 603 30.85 10.74 8.16
CA PHE A 603 31.17 9.47 7.51
C PHE A 603 32.68 9.25 7.34
N SER A 604 33.09 7.98 7.32
CA SER A 604 34.47 7.57 7.05
C SER A 604 34.66 7.23 5.58
N GLY A 605 35.79 7.65 4.99
CA GLY A 605 36.11 7.40 3.59
C GLY A 605 37.62 7.31 3.33
N ASP A 606 37.97 7.09 2.07
CA ASP A 606 39.36 6.95 1.62
C ASP A 606 40.19 8.23 1.84
N GLN A 607 41.48 8.05 2.14
CA GLN A 607 42.37 9.15 2.53
C GLN A 607 42.76 10.08 1.37
N ASN A 608 42.86 9.53 0.15
CA ASN A 608 43.42 10.20 -1.05
C ASN A 608 42.42 10.37 -2.20
N SER A 609 41.12 10.21 -1.97
CA SER A 609 40.11 10.40 -3.00
C SER A 609 39.55 11.82 -2.98
N ALA A 610 39.45 12.43 -4.16
CA ALA A 610 38.61 13.59 -4.36
C ALA A 610 37.15 13.17 -4.19
N MET A 611 36.34 14.00 -3.52
CA MET A 611 34.93 13.69 -3.30
C MET A 611 34.06 14.72 -4.00
N GLN A 612 33.18 14.25 -4.86
CA GLN A 612 32.13 15.09 -5.44
C GLN A 612 30.87 14.92 -4.59
N VAL A 613 30.37 16.03 -4.04
CA VAL A 613 29.15 16.04 -3.24
C VAL A 613 28.08 16.80 -4.01
N GLN A 614 26.97 16.13 -4.27
CA GLN A 614 25.75 16.71 -4.80
C GLN A 614 24.71 16.78 -3.68
N ALA A 615 24.27 17.98 -3.33
CA ALA A 615 23.16 18.18 -2.41
C ALA A 615 21.91 18.61 -3.19
N THR A 616 20.83 17.88 -3.00
CA THR A 616 19.51 18.20 -3.55
C THR A 616 18.57 18.53 -2.40
N VAL A 617 17.95 19.70 -2.45
CA VAL A 617 16.97 20.18 -1.46
C VAL A 617 15.61 20.31 -2.13
N TRP A 618 14.59 19.73 -1.52
CA TRP A 618 13.20 19.93 -1.92
C TRP A 618 12.53 20.93 -0.99
N THR A 619 11.84 21.92 -1.55
CA THR A 619 11.18 22.98 -0.79
C THR A 619 9.87 23.45 -1.44
N TYR A 620 8.92 23.87 -0.60
CA TYR A 620 7.72 24.58 -1.04
C TYR A 620 7.97 26.08 -1.21
N ASP A 621 9.02 26.60 -0.58
CA ASP A 621 9.40 28.01 -0.67
C ASP A 621 9.98 28.30 -2.06
N ASN A 622 9.53 29.38 -2.69
CA ASN A 622 10.03 29.78 -4.01
C ASN A 622 11.45 30.38 -3.90
N PRO A 623 12.49 29.74 -4.46
CA PRO A 623 13.86 30.25 -4.42
C PRO A 623 14.09 31.47 -5.33
N LEU A 624 13.19 31.74 -6.28
CA LEU A 624 13.36 32.79 -7.29
C LEU A 624 12.74 34.13 -6.88
N GLN A 625 11.94 34.18 -5.79
CA GLN A 625 11.21 35.35 -5.24
C GLN A 625 10.19 36.01 -6.19
N ASP A 626 10.45 36.07 -7.50
CA ASP A 626 9.51 36.49 -8.53
C ASP A 626 8.55 35.35 -8.89
N ALA A 627 7.31 35.71 -9.22
CA ALA A 627 6.13 34.85 -9.22
C ALA A 627 6.40 33.46 -9.84
N PRO A 628 6.01 32.35 -9.16
CA PRO A 628 5.98 31.07 -9.85
C PRO A 628 5.05 31.23 -11.07
N PRO A 629 5.30 30.55 -12.20
CA PRO A 629 4.31 30.51 -13.27
C PRO A 629 3.12 29.71 -12.76
N VAL A 630 2.23 30.38 -12.01
CA VAL A 630 0.98 29.83 -11.50
C VAL A 630 0.11 29.66 -12.73
N MET A 631 0.06 28.45 -13.26
CA MET A 631 -1.04 28.08 -14.15
C MET A 631 -2.31 28.20 -13.32
N GLN A 632 -3.11 29.23 -13.57
CA GLN A 632 -4.42 29.39 -12.91
C GLN A 632 -5.47 28.71 -13.79
N ASP A 633 -6.05 27.61 -13.28
CA ASP A 633 -7.22 26.95 -13.87
C ASP A 633 -8.22 26.72 -12.73
N THR A 634 -9.49 27.09 -12.93
CA THR A 634 -10.56 26.95 -11.91
C THR A 634 -10.92 25.49 -11.61
N THR A 635 -10.45 24.56 -12.43
CA THR A 635 -10.72 23.12 -12.29
C THR A 635 -9.59 22.32 -11.64
N VAL A 636 -8.44 22.96 -11.40
CA VAL A 636 -7.22 22.29 -10.95
C VAL A 636 -6.53 23.11 -9.87
N ARG A 637 -6.08 22.44 -8.81
CA ARG A 637 -5.28 23.04 -7.75
C ARG A 637 -3.81 22.69 -7.97
N PHE A 638 -2.96 23.70 -8.17
CA PHE A 638 -1.52 23.52 -8.33
C PHE A 638 -0.78 23.62 -6.99
N ILE A 639 0.08 22.64 -6.71
CA ILE A 639 0.97 22.63 -5.55
C ILE A 639 2.41 22.77 -6.09
N PRO A 640 3.06 23.94 -5.97
CA PRO A 640 4.43 24.12 -6.46
C PRO A 640 5.43 23.45 -5.52
N MET A 641 6.36 22.67 -6.06
CA MET A 641 7.49 22.07 -5.34
C MET A 641 8.77 22.41 -6.11
N PHE A 642 9.82 22.83 -5.41
CA PHE A 642 11.11 23.17 -6.02
C PHE A 642 12.16 22.14 -5.63
N GLU A 643 12.89 21.65 -6.64
CA GLU A 643 14.07 20.80 -6.49
C GLU A 643 15.29 21.65 -6.83
N LEU A 644 16.11 21.96 -5.83
CA LEU A 644 17.32 22.76 -5.95
C LEU A 644 18.54 21.84 -5.79
N THR A 645 19.41 21.81 -6.80
CA THR A 645 20.63 20.98 -6.77
C THR A 645 21.88 21.85 -6.80
N ARG A 646 22.84 21.53 -5.93
CA ARG A 646 24.18 22.15 -5.90
C ARG A 646 25.25 21.07 -5.83
N ASP A 647 26.20 21.16 -6.74
CA ASP A 647 27.34 20.25 -6.82
C ASP A 647 28.61 20.97 -6.36
N VAL A 648 29.39 20.32 -5.48
CA VAL A 648 30.65 20.85 -4.98
C VAL A 648 31.70 19.75 -5.04
N LEU A 649 32.85 20.06 -5.64
CA LEU A 649 34.01 19.18 -5.68
C LEU A 649 34.93 19.53 -4.51
N PHE A 650 35.17 18.56 -3.64
CA PHE A 650 36.17 18.67 -2.58
C PHE A 650 37.45 17.95 -3.01
N PRO A 651 38.55 18.69 -3.27
CA PRO A 651 39.80 18.10 -3.73
C PRO A 651 40.45 17.20 -2.67
N SER A 652 41.31 16.29 -3.10
CA SER A 652 42.12 15.49 -2.19
C SER A 652 43.04 16.41 -1.36
N PRO A 653 43.20 16.18 -0.04
CA PRO A 653 44.06 17.01 0.81
C PRO A 653 45.54 17.02 0.36
N SER A 654 45.98 16.03 -0.42
CA SER A 654 47.33 16.02 -1.00
C SER A 654 47.58 17.11 -2.06
N SER A 655 46.55 17.78 -2.59
CA SER A 655 46.70 18.87 -3.56
C SER A 655 46.71 20.28 -2.95
N GLN A 656 46.46 20.42 -1.64
CA GLN A 656 46.56 21.71 -0.94
C GLN A 656 47.98 21.99 -0.38
N GLY A 657 48.93 21.07 -0.59
CA GLY A 657 50.28 21.15 -0.03
C GLY A 657 51.38 21.77 -0.91
N VAL A 658 51.08 22.28 -2.11
CA VAL A 658 52.09 22.90 -2.98
C VAL A 658 51.51 24.18 -3.57
N HIS A 659 52.06 25.33 -3.15
CA HIS A 659 51.69 26.72 -3.47
C HIS A 659 50.65 27.40 -2.58
N ALA A 660 51.01 27.64 -1.32
CA ALA A 660 50.66 28.89 -0.64
C ALA A 660 51.77 29.23 0.38
N ALA A 661 52.73 30.05 -0.04
CA ALA A 661 53.65 30.71 0.89
C ALA A 661 52.89 31.86 1.59
N PRO A 662 53.05 32.05 2.90
CA PRO A 662 52.29 33.04 3.67
C PRO A 662 52.90 34.43 3.50
N GLU A 663 52.11 35.42 3.10
CA GLU A 663 52.44 36.83 3.28
C GLU A 663 52.48 37.14 4.79
N LYS A 664 53.63 37.65 5.23
CA LYS A 664 53.90 38.05 6.60
C LYS A 664 53.06 39.28 6.97
N ASN A 665 52.40 39.16 8.11
CA ASN A 665 51.86 40.26 8.92
C ASN A 665 52.87 41.41 9.09
N ALA A 666 52.42 42.64 8.83
CA ALA A 666 52.95 43.84 9.45
C ALA A 666 51.84 44.48 10.29
N CYS A 667 51.95 44.36 11.60
CA CYS A 667 51.26 45.20 12.57
C CYS A 667 51.86 46.60 12.53
N ILE A 668 51.05 47.66 12.39
CA ILE A 668 51.24 48.93 13.11
C ILE A 668 49.85 49.49 13.45
N ARG A 669 49.54 49.61 14.75
CA ARG A 669 48.60 50.57 15.32
C ARG A 669 49.41 51.83 15.64
N ASP A 670 48.93 53.01 15.27
CA ASP A 670 48.66 54.09 16.22
C ASP A 670 48.01 55.30 15.52
N GLU A 671 47.11 55.92 16.27
CA GLU A 671 46.34 57.13 15.94
C GLU A 671 47.24 58.38 15.93
N THR A 672 46.98 59.32 15.02
CA THR A 672 46.96 60.78 15.29
C THR A 672 46.40 61.57 14.10
N VAL A 673 45.25 62.21 14.35
CA VAL A 673 44.79 63.59 14.02
C VAL A 673 44.98 64.17 12.59
N PRO A 674 43.92 64.81 12.01
CA PRO A 674 43.92 65.38 10.66
C PRO A 674 44.49 66.80 10.61
N ASN A 675 45.01 67.24 9.45
CA ASN A 675 44.81 68.62 8.96
C ASN A 675 45.40 68.91 7.57
N LEU A 676 44.62 69.72 6.84
CA LEU A 676 44.99 70.84 5.94
C LEU A 676 45.62 70.57 4.56
N GLN A 677 44.79 70.89 3.54
CA GLN A 677 45.07 71.78 2.39
C GLN A 677 46.44 71.71 1.69
N GLU A 678 46.46 71.26 0.43
CA GLU A 678 46.38 72.10 -0.79
C GLU A 678 46.01 71.21 -2.01
#